data_AF-A0A6V7HBY2-F1
#
_entry.id   AF-A0A6V7HBY2-F1
#
_cell.length_a   1.000
_cell.length_b   1.000
_cell.length_c   1.000
_cell.angle_alpha   90.00
_cell.angle_beta   90.00
_cell.angle_gamma   90.00
#
_symmetry.space_group_name_H-M   'P 1'
#
loop_
_entity.id
_entity.type
_entity.pdbx_description
1 polymer ?
#
loop_
_entity_poly.entity_id
_entity_poly.type
_entity_poly.pdbx_seq_one_letter_code
_entity_poly.pdbx_strand_id
1 'polypeptide(L)'
;MMFQAQSIFSISVTHIASSSSMECDCEEVTSCEGISRPTVQKKRAKDIPKVSKLAETTKIEPLFSLPPELMECIKCKKLQEKRKQSKFEDTYTGKRLKVENFRRYVVSLIVKTELPNIDIDLSNDEDVNRYYNYICNGIDTVHTVQIQDNVIEKILLLVPYYLRVRFTYYTENLLIEIKDIYTRNIKKAILQYALQDPVENSLFEQKENDGKLLHMEYVVPGLKVKIREYRENLQKNLFLINPCMKMTLDYWVGEYGDFRLIDLEQIAQYTESWDLIEFNKMINKQIMKEKNILKNVWYDGIQDIFLVNNRKSLVPSPLQRIRFKRFYECVAKIMESQLLLMCKYSLKDFMDLIIRGKPINCEFNVDIIVSFKQLTFEPSFEKFKEMLCSILDKLCEAVKYFDKLETQLYLDWSGEEGFLKPHIEHFRVQQLKQEIIDLIDRERLIPEQILMELQIYEHLYNDDEYYIVERFVKDESKKLEDYNNLIKYYHNLMLNFPVEIERTTFTGLFKVSRKIFIETIVDNVYRIKCLLTDTLVERYQDMARKITEQYQNISDRALNMPANTAELMELKSFIKITREVTLKTLEQNLHQIIEHISLLSDYRLLSDIEIITNNEAFQWYHKVPDILEENESIVAIKTLEFQRALRVRYIKFKEELESYAKQVDEIEHWGDIAEVYKYQKRTQTLENRLIAAMDKIDKFNEEEASFGWDITQYPRRKQIADQLKPFKQLFDAICDFLTKHDKWLNSMIGSYNPENIDNDVGYAFRTIYKLERSFHQPALRQLAASVREKIEDFREHMPIIFTLGNPGLKDRHWTQISEIINVPIKVDPDLTLAKILDMNLGRYVSLFESISDNASKEATLEKAMDKMERDWADLYFTVNPFKDTGTYVIAGVDDIQLLLDDHIIRTVTIKNSPNIKPFETRILRWDYKLHLLQDILDQWLRVQAVWMYLEPIFTSPDIQQQMPEEGRKFSAVDKTWRDIMKTVHADPRIFVVVEIDKMLERLKKSYGLLEDIQKGLNEYLEKKRLFFPRFFFLSNDELLEILSETKDPTRVQPHLKKCFEGIHRLKFDEDLEVLAMISTEDEEVKLIETISTAAARGQVEKWLIELETIMRKSIRKEVMLAIQAYPIKLRKVWVLEWPGQTILCVGKMYWTLRIEESMLFDVEGLKKYLEQCQTELNDIISLIRGKLSKQNRITLEALVTLDVHGKDVLASLYKEQVVKNTDFRWLCHLRYYWLVRLPISSTKEENLKIT
;
A
#
# COMPACT_ATOMS: atom_id res chain seq x y z
N MET A 1 -35.96 -4.55 53.77
CA MET A 1 -36.75 -4.12 54.96
C MET A 1 -36.48 -2.63 55.15
N MET A 2 -37.49 -1.74 55.03
CA MET A 2 -37.38 -0.27 55.21
C MET A 2 -36.48 0.49 54.19
N PHE A 3 -36.73 1.74 53.79
CA PHE A 3 -37.98 2.56 53.78
C PHE A 3 -37.91 3.60 52.62
N GLN A 4 -39.07 4.22 52.32
CA GLN A 4 -39.36 5.36 51.41
C GLN A 4 -38.21 6.15 50.72
N ALA A 5 -38.45 6.49 49.45
CA ALA A 5 -37.82 7.63 48.76
C ALA A 5 -38.68 8.90 48.87
N GLN A 6 -38.05 10.08 48.97
CA GLN A 6 -38.69 11.36 48.58
C GLN A 6 -37.70 12.52 48.31
N SER A 7 -37.54 12.86 47.03
CA SER A 7 -37.69 14.21 46.45
C SER A 7 -36.72 15.39 46.74
N ILE A 8 -36.61 16.26 45.70
CA ILE A 8 -36.44 17.75 45.74
C ILE A 8 -35.03 18.42 45.62
N PHE A 9 -34.80 19.02 44.42
CA PHE A 9 -34.23 20.35 44.10
C PHE A 9 -32.79 20.82 44.49
N SER A 10 -31.92 20.90 43.46
CA SER A 10 -31.40 22.18 42.87
C SER A 10 -30.27 23.04 43.50
N ILE A 11 -29.77 23.96 42.67
CA ILE A 11 -28.99 25.20 42.92
C ILE A 11 -27.44 25.10 42.92
N SER A 12 -26.84 26.17 42.37
CA SER A 12 -25.46 26.32 41.86
C SER A 12 -24.55 27.17 42.79
N VAL A 13 -23.37 27.57 42.28
CA VAL A 13 -22.43 28.60 42.83
C VAL A 13 -21.65 28.09 44.09
N THR A 14 -20.37 28.40 44.40
CA THR A 14 -19.55 29.62 44.18
C THR A 14 -18.02 29.37 44.20
N HIS A 15 -17.24 30.38 43.77
CA HIS A 15 -15.77 30.53 43.82
C HIS A 15 -15.08 30.31 45.19
N ILE A 16 -13.75 30.04 45.14
CA ILE A 16 -12.59 30.75 45.78
C ILE A 16 -11.35 29.83 45.60
N ALA A 17 -10.15 30.17 45.08
CA ALA A 17 -9.28 31.36 45.05
C ALA A 17 -8.21 31.40 46.18
N SER A 18 -7.02 31.97 45.87
CA SER A 18 -5.78 32.06 46.68
C SER A 18 -4.94 30.77 46.86
N SER A 19 -3.70 30.81 47.37
CA SER A 19 -2.44 31.31 46.76
C SER A 19 -1.27 31.41 47.78
N SER A 20 -0.24 30.56 47.65
CA SER A 20 1.11 30.70 48.28
C SER A 20 1.98 29.50 47.82
N SER A 21 3.24 29.56 47.36
CA SER A 21 4.45 30.38 47.61
C SER A 21 5.35 29.84 48.74
N MET A 22 6.67 30.07 48.60
CA MET A 22 7.80 29.58 49.43
C MET A 22 8.16 28.10 49.17
N GLU A 23 9.41 27.63 49.27
CA GLU A 23 10.79 28.11 49.08
C GLU A 23 11.71 26.91 49.43
N CYS A 24 12.95 26.98 48.96
CA CYS A 24 14.23 26.46 49.48
C CYS A 24 14.25 25.59 50.79
N ASP A 25 15.18 24.64 50.98
CA ASP A 25 16.64 24.88 50.99
C ASP A 25 17.52 23.63 50.72
N CYS A 26 18.85 23.79 50.91
CA CYS A 26 19.94 22.85 50.56
C CYS A 26 20.49 22.01 51.75
N GLU A 27 21.72 21.48 51.59
CA GLU A 27 22.60 20.74 52.54
C GLU A 27 22.26 19.24 52.70
N GLU A 28 23.13 18.27 52.34
CA GLU A 28 24.50 17.94 52.80
C GLU A 28 24.62 17.37 54.23
N VAL A 29 25.04 16.09 54.34
CA VAL A 29 25.92 15.56 55.41
C VAL A 29 26.81 14.45 54.82
N THR A 30 28.05 14.32 55.34
CA THR A 30 29.16 13.51 54.79
C THR A 30 29.64 12.37 55.73
N SER A 31 30.82 11.77 55.42
CA SER A 31 31.74 10.93 56.26
C SER A 31 31.73 9.41 55.98
N CYS A 32 32.80 8.61 56.14
CA CYS A 32 34.28 8.77 56.25
C CYS A 32 34.92 7.35 56.20
N GLU A 33 36.21 7.04 56.00
CA GLU A 33 37.47 7.71 55.53
C GLU A 33 38.42 6.57 55.00
N GLY A 34 39.71 6.70 54.64
CA GLY A 34 40.66 7.83 54.61
C GLY A 34 42.14 7.40 54.41
N ILE A 35 43.04 8.38 54.25
CA ILE A 35 44.50 8.34 54.60
C ILE A 35 45.43 7.34 53.81
N SER A 36 46.57 7.68 53.20
CA SER A 36 47.27 8.97 52.92
C SER A 36 48.37 8.84 51.82
N ARG A 37 49.10 9.95 51.55
CA ARG A 37 50.15 10.20 50.51
C ARG A 37 51.59 9.89 51.06
N PRO A 38 52.76 9.93 50.33
CA PRO A 38 53.14 10.86 49.24
C PRO A 38 54.15 10.34 48.15
N THR A 39 55.14 11.18 47.76
CA THR A 39 55.76 11.29 46.42
C THR A 39 57.26 10.90 46.28
N VAL A 40 57.68 10.71 45.00
CA VAL A 40 58.99 11.11 44.37
C VAL A 40 60.12 10.06 44.13
N GLN A 41 60.38 9.83 42.82
CA GLN A 41 61.64 9.55 42.08
C GLN A 41 62.52 8.28 42.24
N LYS A 42 62.87 7.74 41.05
CA LYS A 42 64.20 7.24 40.55
C LYS A 42 64.73 5.84 40.91
N LYS A 43 65.06 5.10 39.82
CA LYS A 43 66.16 4.09 39.68
C LYS A 43 65.96 2.75 40.45
N ARG A 44 66.56 1.60 40.07
CA ARG A 44 67.41 1.21 38.91
C ARG A 44 67.46 -0.33 38.72
N ALA A 45 67.39 -0.79 37.45
CA ALA A 45 68.23 -1.83 36.84
C ALA A 45 68.34 -3.25 37.48
N LYS A 46 69.32 -4.04 36.96
CA LYS A 46 69.80 -5.41 37.27
C LYS A 46 69.38 -6.49 36.24
N ASP A 47 70.24 -7.43 35.80
CA ASP A 47 71.70 -7.59 36.05
C ASP A 47 72.43 -8.60 35.10
N ILE A 48 73.72 -8.33 34.80
CA ILE A 48 74.88 -9.30 34.78
C ILE A 48 74.94 -10.40 33.66
N PRO A 49 76.11 -11.00 33.26
CA PRO A 49 77.54 -10.81 33.66
C PRO A 49 78.53 -10.42 32.51
N LYS A 50 79.82 -10.25 32.88
CA LYS A 50 81.01 -10.22 31.99
C LYS A 50 81.91 -11.45 32.20
N VAL A 51 82.68 -11.86 31.18
CA VAL A 51 84.03 -12.50 31.26
C VAL A 51 84.80 -12.10 29.97
N SER A 52 85.79 -11.18 29.98
CA SER A 52 87.26 -11.37 30.16
C SER A 52 87.91 -12.29 29.10
N LYS A 53 88.99 -11.99 28.36
CA LYS A 53 90.38 -11.52 28.66
C LYS A 53 91.07 -11.14 27.31
N LEU A 54 92.33 -10.68 27.15
CA LEU A 54 93.48 -10.32 28.02
C LEU A 54 94.24 -9.13 27.35
N ALA A 55 95.44 -8.75 27.82
CA ALA A 55 96.13 -7.51 27.42
C ALA A 55 97.62 -7.69 27.09
N GLU A 56 98.18 -6.76 26.30
CA GLU A 56 99.59 -6.28 26.17
C GLU A 56 99.63 -5.32 24.93
N THR A 57 100.43 -4.24 24.81
CA THR A 57 101.51 -3.60 25.61
C THR A 57 101.50 -2.04 25.45
N THR A 58 102.24 -1.33 26.34
CA THR A 58 102.85 0.05 26.29
C THR A 58 102.69 0.98 25.05
N LYS A 59 102.68 2.34 25.12
CA LYS A 59 103.17 3.34 26.13
C LYS A 59 102.69 4.80 25.82
N ILE A 60 102.26 5.54 26.86
CA ILE A 60 102.45 6.99 27.22
C ILE A 60 102.62 8.09 26.12
N GLU A 61 101.83 9.19 26.23
CA GLU A 61 101.97 10.49 25.50
C GLU A 61 103.03 11.45 26.12
N PRO A 62 103.59 12.46 25.38
CA PRO A 62 103.01 13.82 25.40
C PRO A 62 103.23 14.67 24.11
N LEU A 63 102.94 15.98 24.17
CA LEU A 63 102.93 16.97 23.07
C LEU A 63 104.30 17.43 22.51
N PHE A 64 104.22 18.13 21.36
CA PHE A 64 105.14 19.11 20.75
C PHE A 64 106.34 18.63 19.90
N SER A 65 106.12 18.67 18.57
CA SER A 65 106.92 19.37 17.54
C SER A 65 108.46 19.54 17.64
N LEU A 66 109.14 19.40 16.50
CA LEU A 66 109.74 20.51 15.72
C LEU A 66 110.18 20.03 14.31
N PRO A 67 110.37 20.92 13.31
CA PRO A 67 110.79 20.62 11.93
C PRO A 67 112.33 20.81 11.78
N PRO A 68 112.94 20.93 10.56
CA PRO A 68 112.74 22.01 9.57
C PRO A 68 112.33 21.41 8.18
N GLU A 69 112.55 21.91 6.96
CA GLU A 69 113.40 22.94 6.31
C GLU A 69 112.73 23.51 5.02
N LEU A 70 113.09 24.67 4.46
CA LEU A 70 113.60 25.95 5.01
C LEU A 70 113.46 27.08 3.94
N MET A 71 113.11 28.31 4.38
CA MET A 71 113.44 29.63 3.75
C MET A 71 112.83 29.97 2.35
N GLU A 72 112.46 31.22 2.00
CA GLU A 72 112.30 32.46 2.78
C GLU A 72 111.32 33.49 2.14
N CYS A 73 110.58 34.19 3.00
CA CYS A 73 110.25 35.63 2.99
C CYS A 73 109.99 36.50 1.70
N ILE A 74 108.90 37.30 1.81
CA ILE A 74 108.80 38.78 1.60
C ILE A 74 108.20 39.40 0.29
N LYS A 75 106.99 39.97 0.47
CA LYS A 75 106.39 41.26 -0.01
C LYS A 75 106.10 41.59 -1.52
N CYS A 76 104.80 41.86 -1.74
CA CYS A 76 104.19 43.09 -2.31
C CYS A 76 104.14 43.44 -3.83
N LYS A 77 102.88 43.66 -4.26
CA LYS A 77 102.34 44.78 -5.09
C LYS A 77 102.59 44.88 -6.62
N LYS A 78 101.44 45.06 -7.30
CA LYS A 78 101.12 45.96 -8.44
C LYS A 78 101.46 45.55 -9.89
N LEU A 79 100.42 45.75 -10.72
CA LEU A 79 100.39 46.27 -12.11
C LEU A 79 101.06 45.48 -13.25
N GLN A 80 100.24 45.21 -14.28
CA GLN A 80 100.56 45.28 -15.72
C GLN A 80 101.56 44.21 -16.26
N GLU A 81 101.57 43.81 -17.55
CA GLU A 81 100.89 44.36 -18.74
C GLU A 81 100.64 43.33 -19.89
N LYS A 82 99.76 43.69 -20.83
CA LYS A 82 99.71 43.34 -22.29
C LYS A 82 100.08 41.93 -22.82
N ARG A 83 99.08 41.36 -23.52
CA ARG A 83 99.11 40.86 -24.93
C ARG A 83 100.19 39.84 -25.37
N LYS A 84 99.70 38.72 -25.94
CA LYS A 84 99.69 38.50 -27.41
C LYS A 84 98.69 37.41 -27.83
N GLN A 85 98.46 37.27 -29.14
CA GLN A 85 97.39 36.44 -29.73
C GLN A 85 97.95 35.21 -30.47
N SER A 86 97.30 34.06 -30.29
CA SER A 86 97.03 33.05 -31.34
C SER A 86 95.92 32.13 -30.81
N LYS A 87 94.70 32.19 -31.33
CA LYS A 87 94.27 31.36 -32.47
C LYS A 87 94.78 29.91 -32.39
N PHE A 88 93.96 29.03 -31.80
CA PHE A 88 93.62 27.73 -32.37
C PHE A 88 92.19 27.37 -31.96
N GLU A 89 91.55 26.46 -32.68
CA GLU A 89 90.10 26.23 -32.64
C GLU A 89 89.73 25.04 -31.72
N ASP A 90 89.31 25.33 -30.50
CA ASP A 90 88.66 24.34 -29.63
C ASP A 90 87.27 23.99 -30.18
N THR A 91 87.23 22.95 -31.00
CA THR A 91 86.03 22.49 -31.72
C THR A 91 84.84 22.21 -30.80
N TYR A 92 83.63 22.39 -31.35
CA TYR A 92 82.34 22.10 -30.69
C TYR A 92 82.31 20.70 -30.03
N THR A 93 82.96 19.73 -30.67
CA THR A 93 83.20 18.36 -30.21
C THR A 93 83.81 18.30 -28.80
N GLY A 94 84.79 19.16 -28.48
CA GLY A 94 85.46 19.15 -27.18
C GLY A 94 84.58 19.63 -26.02
N LYS A 95 83.65 20.56 -26.29
CA LYS A 95 82.62 20.95 -25.31
C LYS A 95 81.54 19.87 -25.17
N ARG A 96 81.10 19.29 -26.29
CA ARG A 96 80.16 18.15 -26.29
C ARG A 96 80.71 16.99 -25.48
N LEU A 97 81.98 16.60 -25.67
CA LEU A 97 82.61 15.51 -24.93
C LEU A 97 82.67 15.76 -23.41
N LYS A 98 82.88 17.00 -22.96
CA LYS A 98 82.85 17.35 -21.52
C LYS A 98 81.44 17.24 -20.93
N VAL A 99 80.42 17.71 -21.65
CA VAL A 99 79.01 17.55 -21.25
C VAL A 99 78.60 16.08 -21.23
N GLU A 100 79.00 15.32 -22.24
CA GLU A 100 78.64 13.91 -22.38
C GLU A 100 79.36 13.01 -21.37
N ASN A 101 80.62 13.29 -21.04
CA ASN A 101 81.32 12.61 -19.94
C ASN A 101 80.70 12.92 -18.57
N PHE A 102 80.26 14.16 -18.34
CA PHE A 102 79.51 14.52 -17.12
C PHE A 102 78.16 13.80 -17.06
N ARG A 103 77.43 13.71 -18.19
CA ARG A 103 76.17 12.96 -18.28
C ARG A 103 76.38 11.46 -18.05
N ARG A 104 77.42 10.85 -18.64
CA ARG A 104 77.80 9.44 -18.39
C ARG A 104 78.15 9.19 -16.92
N TYR A 105 78.82 10.13 -16.25
CA TYR A 105 79.07 10.07 -14.80
C TYR A 105 77.76 10.04 -14.00
N VAL A 106 76.82 10.96 -14.29
CA VAL A 106 75.49 10.99 -13.65
C VAL A 106 74.70 9.72 -13.91
N VAL A 107 74.68 9.21 -15.15
CA VAL A 107 74.01 7.93 -15.49
C VAL A 107 74.66 6.75 -14.74
N SER A 108 75.99 6.73 -14.59
CA SER A 108 76.69 5.66 -13.86
C SER A 108 76.39 5.62 -12.36
N LEU A 109 75.90 6.72 -11.77
CA LEU A 109 75.39 6.76 -10.40
C LEU A 109 73.94 6.22 -10.30
N ILE A 110 73.13 6.40 -11.35
CA ILE A 110 71.70 6.01 -11.37
C ILE A 110 71.51 4.52 -11.68
N VAL A 111 72.40 3.91 -12.47
CA VAL A 111 72.24 2.52 -12.98
C VAL A 111 72.64 1.44 -11.97
N LYS A 112 73.01 1.79 -10.72
CA LYS A 112 73.67 0.87 -9.78
C LYS A 112 72.75 0.03 -8.87
N THR A 113 71.45 -0.05 -9.16
CA THR A 113 70.51 -0.98 -8.51
C THR A 113 69.94 -1.96 -9.54
N GLU A 114 70.40 -3.20 -9.46
CA GLU A 114 69.94 -4.34 -10.28
C GLU A 114 68.55 -4.82 -9.84
N LEU A 115 67.71 -5.27 -10.79
CA LEU A 115 66.58 -6.21 -10.70
C LEU A 115 66.04 -6.46 -12.15
N PRO A 116 65.21 -7.49 -12.43
CA PRO A 116 65.35 -8.30 -13.65
C PRO A 116 64.42 -7.97 -14.85
N ASN A 117 64.77 -8.54 -16.00
CA ASN A 117 63.98 -8.50 -17.24
C ASN A 117 62.68 -9.32 -17.15
N ILE A 118 61.57 -8.73 -17.60
CA ILE A 118 60.40 -9.40 -18.18
C ILE A 118 59.92 -8.50 -19.34
N ASP A 119 59.65 -9.07 -20.51
CA ASP A 119 59.00 -8.37 -21.63
C ASP A 119 57.47 -8.34 -21.43
N ILE A 120 56.77 -7.25 -21.81
CA ILE A 120 55.47 -7.18 -22.54
C ILE A 120 54.79 -5.79 -22.43
N ASP A 121 54.33 -5.30 -23.58
CA ASP A 121 53.40 -4.19 -23.87
C ASP A 121 53.67 -2.75 -23.36
N LEU A 122 53.18 -1.76 -24.12
CA LEU A 122 53.51 -0.33 -23.99
C LEU A 122 52.24 0.55 -23.94
N SER A 123 51.42 0.41 -22.90
CA SER A 123 50.14 1.13 -22.84
C SER A 123 49.59 1.50 -21.43
N ASN A 124 50.43 1.69 -20.39
CA ASN A 124 49.93 2.10 -19.05
C ASN A 124 50.92 2.95 -18.20
N ASP A 125 50.37 3.62 -17.18
CA ASP A 125 50.90 4.78 -16.43
C ASP A 125 52.16 4.62 -15.53
N GLU A 126 52.98 3.56 -15.68
CA GLU A 126 54.04 3.27 -14.68
C GLU A 126 55.22 4.26 -14.68
N ASP A 127 55.48 4.96 -15.79
CA ASP A 127 56.64 5.88 -15.90
C ASP A 127 56.58 7.07 -14.93
N VAL A 128 55.38 7.52 -14.53
CA VAL A 128 55.22 8.61 -13.56
C VAL A 128 55.76 8.19 -12.19
N ASN A 129 55.46 6.97 -11.75
CA ASN A 129 55.99 6.43 -10.49
C ASN A 129 57.51 6.26 -10.55
N ARG A 130 58.05 5.84 -11.70
CA ARG A 130 59.50 5.72 -11.92
C ARG A 130 60.21 7.09 -11.80
N TYR A 131 59.65 8.12 -12.46
CA TYR A 131 60.16 9.48 -12.41
C TYR A 131 60.16 10.07 -10.99
N TYR A 132 59.07 9.91 -10.24
CA TYR A 132 59.00 10.38 -8.84
C TYR A 132 59.94 9.62 -7.90
N ASN A 133 60.11 8.30 -8.09
CA ASN A 133 61.04 7.51 -7.27
C ASN A 133 62.50 8.01 -7.41
N TYR A 134 62.95 8.35 -8.63
CA TYR A 134 64.27 8.95 -8.83
C TYR A 134 64.44 10.34 -8.17
N ILE A 135 63.39 11.17 -8.11
CA ILE A 135 63.45 12.48 -7.40
C ILE A 135 63.55 12.29 -5.88
N CYS A 136 62.80 11.35 -5.32
CA CYS A 136 62.82 11.09 -3.89
C CYS A 136 64.13 10.40 -3.45
N ASN A 137 64.45 9.26 -4.09
CA ASN A 137 65.43 8.29 -3.59
C ASN A 137 66.71 8.20 -4.44
N GLY A 138 66.69 8.65 -5.71
CA GLY A 138 67.79 8.45 -6.66
C GLY A 138 68.86 9.54 -6.70
N ILE A 139 68.66 10.67 -6.04
CA ILE A 139 69.61 11.81 -6.01
C ILE A 139 69.87 12.20 -4.55
N ASP A 140 71.12 12.12 -4.11
CA ASP A 140 71.54 12.48 -2.75
C ASP A 140 71.44 14.01 -2.51
N THR A 141 70.94 14.41 -1.33
CA THR A 141 70.81 15.82 -0.94
C THR A 141 72.14 16.49 -0.65
N VAL A 142 73.18 15.73 -0.25
CA VAL A 142 74.51 16.26 0.13
C VAL A 142 75.21 17.01 -1.02
N HIS A 143 74.82 16.75 -2.27
CA HIS A 143 75.37 17.41 -3.46
C HIS A 143 74.41 18.41 -4.13
N THR A 144 73.27 18.71 -3.51
CA THR A 144 72.36 19.78 -3.96
C THR A 144 72.77 21.14 -3.39
N VAL A 145 72.71 22.19 -4.21
CA VAL A 145 73.02 23.56 -3.76
C VAL A 145 71.91 24.03 -2.82
N GLN A 146 72.24 24.29 -1.56
CA GLN A 146 71.28 24.82 -0.57
C GLN A 146 70.94 26.29 -0.86
N ILE A 147 69.75 26.72 -0.44
CA ILE A 147 69.32 28.12 -0.58
C ILE A 147 70.19 29.04 0.28
N GLN A 148 70.67 30.14 -0.30
CA GLN A 148 71.55 31.09 0.40
C GLN A 148 70.77 31.92 1.43
N ASP A 149 71.31 32.08 2.64
CA ASP A 149 70.60 32.73 3.75
C ASP A 149 70.20 34.19 3.46
N ASN A 150 70.97 34.90 2.63
CA ASN A 150 70.62 36.25 2.14
C ASN A 150 69.27 36.30 1.39
N VAL A 151 68.85 35.18 0.77
CA VAL A 151 67.53 35.04 0.13
C VAL A 151 66.45 34.80 1.19
N ILE A 152 66.75 34.02 2.24
CA ILE A 152 65.86 33.78 3.38
C ILE A 152 65.56 35.09 4.12
N GLU A 153 66.59 35.89 4.41
CA GLU A 153 66.43 37.20 5.06
C GLU A 153 65.52 38.12 4.23
N LYS A 154 65.69 38.16 2.91
CA LYS A 154 64.83 38.93 2.00
C LYS A 154 63.38 38.44 2.00
N ILE A 155 63.15 37.13 2.01
CA ILE A 155 61.80 36.55 2.13
C ILE A 155 61.16 36.95 3.47
N LEU A 156 61.90 36.86 4.58
CA LEU A 156 61.43 37.29 5.90
C LEU A 156 61.14 38.80 5.97
N LEU A 157 61.96 39.64 5.33
CA LEU A 157 61.76 41.09 5.31
C LEU A 157 60.49 41.53 4.55
N LEU A 158 59.97 40.72 3.62
CA LEU A 158 58.69 40.97 2.95
C LEU A 158 57.48 40.72 3.87
N VAL A 159 57.65 40.04 5.01
CA VAL A 159 56.58 39.80 5.98
C VAL A 159 56.65 40.85 7.11
N PRO A 160 55.56 41.58 7.42
CA PRO A 160 55.52 42.52 8.54
C PRO A 160 55.97 41.91 9.87
N TYR A 161 56.83 42.63 10.60
CA TYR A 161 57.48 42.14 11.82
C TYR A 161 56.48 41.63 12.88
N TYR A 162 55.36 42.32 13.08
CA TYR A 162 54.34 41.93 14.05
C TYR A 162 53.68 40.57 13.74
N LEU A 163 53.57 40.19 12.47
CA LEU A 163 53.04 38.88 12.06
C LEU A 163 54.06 37.77 12.32
N ARG A 164 55.35 38.01 12.00
CA ARG A 164 56.44 37.07 12.29
C ARG A 164 56.57 36.76 13.78
N VAL A 165 56.39 37.77 14.64
CA VAL A 165 56.43 37.59 16.11
C VAL A 165 55.16 36.93 16.65
N ARG A 166 53.97 37.25 16.10
CA ARG A 166 52.69 36.66 16.56
C ARG A 166 52.49 35.21 16.13
N PHE A 167 53.12 34.78 15.02
CA PHE A 167 52.97 33.45 14.44
C PHE A 167 54.34 32.83 14.07
N THR A 168 55.28 32.83 15.01
CA THR A 168 56.65 32.28 14.84
C THR A 168 56.66 30.85 14.32
N TYR A 169 55.93 29.94 14.98
CA TYR A 169 55.85 28.52 14.62
C TYR A 169 55.42 28.28 13.16
N TYR A 170 54.41 29.01 12.67
CA TYR A 170 53.99 28.95 11.27
C TYR A 170 55.03 29.55 10.32
N THR A 171 55.71 30.62 10.74
CA THR A 171 56.80 31.25 9.96
C THR A 171 57.99 30.29 9.80
N GLU A 172 58.34 29.54 10.84
CA GLU A 172 59.41 28.54 10.82
C GLU A 172 59.05 27.32 9.97
N ASN A 173 57.84 26.77 10.12
CA ASN A 173 57.37 25.67 9.28
C ASN A 173 57.34 26.03 7.78
N LEU A 174 56.84 27.23 7.43
CA LEU A 174 56.84 27.71 6.04
C LEU A 174 58.26 27.91 5.49
N LEU A 175 59.24 28.29 6.33
CA LEU A 175 60.65 28.35 5.91
C LEU A 175 61.26 26.97 5.65
N ILE A 176 60.87 25.94 6.41
CA ILE A 176 61.27 24.55 6.16
C ILE A 176 60.65 24.08 4.83
N GLU A 177 59.35 24.33 4.63
CA GLU A 177 58.65 23.98 3.38
C GLU A 177 59.30 24.66 2.15
N ILE A 178 59.66 25.94 2.24
CA ILE A 178 60.38 26.66 1.17
C ILE A 178 61.75 26.01 0.87
N LYS A 179 62.49 25.58 1.90
CA LYS A 179 63.78 24.88 1.73
C LYS A 179 63.60 23.51 1.05
N ASP A 180 62.56 22.76 1.43
CA ASP A 180 62.27 21.45 0.85
C ASP A 180 61.77 21.56 -0.59
N ILE A 181 60.89 22.53 -0.90
CA ILE A 181 60.43 22.82 -2.27
C ILE A 181 61.61 23.23 -3.16
N TYR A 182 62.50 24.11 -2.68
CA TYR A 182 63.70 24.50 -3.42
C TYR A 182 64.61 23.31 -3.72
N THR A 183 64.89 22.47 -2.72
CA THR A 183 65.71 21.26 -2.85
C THR A 183 65.09 20.25 -3.81
N ARG A 184 63.78 20.01 -3.71
CA ARG A 184 63.01 19.12 -4.60
C ARG A 184 63.03 19.61 -6.06
N ASN A 185 62.92 20.92 -6.28
CA ASN A 185 63.01 21.52 -7.61
C ASN A 185 64.42 21.43 -8.21
N ILE A 186 65.49 21.55 -7.41
CA ILE A 186 66.87 21.29 -7.87
C ILE A 186 67.05 19.83 -8.27
N LYS A 187 66.60 18.86 -7.46
CA LYS A 187 66.62 17.43 -7.85
C LYS A 187 65.87 17.18 -9.16
N LYS A 188 64.68 17.78 -9.33
CA LYS A 188 63.88 17.68 -10.56
C LYS A 188 64.62 18.23 -11.78
N ALA A 189 65.25 19.40 -11.67
CA ALA A 189 66.02 20.01 -12.76
C ALA A 189 67.26 19.18 -13.15
N ILE A 190 67.96 18.60 -12.19
CA ILE A 190 69.09 17.67 -12.43
C ILE A 190 68.60 16.43 -13.18
N LEU A 191 67.46 15.83 -12.77
CA LEU A 191 66.89 14.66 -13.42
C LEU A 191 66.44 14.97 -14.86
N GLN A 192 65.77 16.11 -15.09
CA GLN A 192 65.38 16.54 -16.44
C GLN A 192 66.60 16.75 -17.36
N TYR A 193 67.67 17.37 -16.85
CA TYR A 193 68.91 17.55 -17.62
C TYR A 193 69.62 16.21 -17.93
N ALA A 194 69.52 15.21 -17.04
CA ALA A 194 70.08 13.88 -17.29
C ALA A 194 69.30 13.08 -18.35
N LEU A 195 67.99 13.35 -18.52
CA LEU A 195 67.09 12.59 -19.40
C LEU A 195 66.93 13.17 -20.82
N GLN A 196 67.24 14.45 -21.08
CA GLN A 196 67.05 15.06 -22.42
C GLN A 196 67.91 14.44 -23.53
N ASP A 197 67.31 13.83 -24.55
CA ASP A 197 68.05 13.19 -25.65
C ASP A 197 68.62 14.23 -26.65
N PRO A 198 69.85 14.07 -27.20
CA PRO A 198 70.60 15.16 -27.81
C PRO A 198 70.29 15.40 -29.30
N VAL A 199 69.09 15.04 -29.76
CA VAL A 199 68.69 15.04 -31.19
C VAL A 199 67.50 15.98 -31.48
N GLU A 200 66.55 16.15 -30.57
CA GLU A 200 65.31 16.90 -30.83
C GLU A 200 65.41 18.44 -30.68
N ASN A 201 66.61 19.00 -30.55
CA ASN A 201 66.84 20.45 -30.47
C ASN A 201 66.88 21.14 -31.85
N SER A 202 65.80 21.01 -32.63
CA SER A 202 65.62 21.75 -33.89
C SER A 202 64.18 22.16 -34.22
N LEU A 203 63.21 21.79 -33.38
CA LEU A 203 61.82 22.28 -33.40
C LEU A 203 61.42 22.65 -31.95
N PHE A 204 60.40 23.50 -31.79
CA PHE A 204 59.91 24.02 -30.49
C PHE A 204 60.78 25.04 -29.72
N GLU A 205 61.28 26.09 -30.40
CA GLU A 205 61.46 27.41 -29.75
C GLU A 205 60.32 28.38 -30.14
N GLN A 206 59.12 28.22 -29.55
CA GLN A 206 58.15 29.31 -29.32
C GLN A 206 56.91 28.83 -28.53
N LYS A 207 56.42 29.70 -27.63
CA LYS A 207 55.50 29.42 -26.51
C LYS A 207 56.14 28.57 -25.40
N GLU A 208 55.99 28.88 -24.11
CA GLU A 208 55.33 30.04 -23.48
C GLU A 208 55.98 30.30 -22.11
N ASN A 209 56.21 31.57 -21.77
CA ASN A 209 56.27 32.04 -20.39
C ASN A 209 56.29 33.58 -20.38
N ASP A 210 55.42 34.18 -19.57
CA ASP A 210 55.34 35.64 -19.40
C ASP A 210 55.44 35.98 -17.90
N GLY A 211 56.08 37.11 -17.60
CA GLY A 211 56.39 37.56 -16.24
C GLY A 211 57.78 37.15 -15.72
N LYS A 212 58.46 37.98 -14.90
CA LYS A 212 58.01 39.23 -14.27
C LYS A 212 59.14 40.25 -14.10
N LEU A 213 58.68 41.52 -14.08
CA LEU A 213 59.28 42.70 -13.42
C LEU A 213 60.55 43.31 -14.03
N LEU A 214 60.58 44.64 -13.92
CA LEU A 214 61.51 45.55 -14.57
C LEU A 214 62.77 45.76 -13.73
N HIS A 215 63.91 45.86 -14.41
CA HIS A 215 64.90 46.89 -14.11
C HIS A 215 65.46 47.47 -15.41
N MET A 216 65.87 48.73 -15.36
CA MET A 216 66.64 49.41 -16.43
C MET A 216 68.08 48.82 -16.46
N GLU A 217 68.86 48.86 -17.53
CA GLU A 217 69.00 49.88 -18.59
C GLU A 217 69.32 49.27 -20.00
N TYR A 218 69.79 50.12 -20.92
CA TYR A 218 70.34 49.82 -22.27
C TYR A 218 69.38 49.30 -23.35
N VAL A 219 68.85 50.25 -24.13
CA VAL A 219 68.02 50.02 -25.32
C VAL A 219 68.87 49.57 -26.52
N VAL A 220 68.73 48.30 -26.93
CA VAL A 220 69.26 47.82 -28.21
C VAL A 220 68.31 48.19 -29.37
N PRO A 221 68.78 48.83 -30.46
CA PRO A 221 67.94 49.27 -31.57
C PRO A 221 67.55 48.12 -32.51
N GLY A 222 66.67 47.23 -32.03
CA GLY A 222 66.10 46.13 -32.82
C GLY A 222 64.78 45.62 -32.25
N LEU A 223 64.76 45.24 -30.95
CA LEU A 223 63.53 44.78 -30.29
C LEU A 223 62.43 45.86 -30.24
N LYS A 224 62.75 47.15 -30.39
CA LYS A 224 61.74 48.22 -30.54
C LYS A 224 60.85 48.07 -31.78
N VAL A 225 61.25 47.26 -32.77
CA VAL A 225 60.39 46.88 -33.91
C VAL A 225 59.56 45.65 -33.55
N LYS A 226 60.17 44.51 -33.19
CA LYS A 226 59.41 43.29 -32.86
C LYS A 226 58.46 43.43 -31.66
N ILE A 227 58.85 44.16 -30.60
CA ILE A 227 57.95 44.47 -29.48
C ILE A 227 56.83 45.42 -29.93
N ARG A 228 57.07 46.29 -30.91
CA ARG A 228 56.02 47.12 -31.51
C ARG A 228 55.09 46.27 -32.38
N GLU A 229 55.62 45.35 -33.19
CA GLU A 229 54.81 44.41 -33.97
C GLU A 229 53.96 43.51 -33.07
N TYR A 230 54.52 42.91 -32.01
CA TYR A 230 53.75 42.10 -31.05
C TYR A 230 52.78 42.94 -30.21
N ARG A 231 53.15 44.15 -29.76
CA ARG A 231 52.20 45.06 -29.10
C ARG A 231 51.10 45.52 -30.04
N GLU A 232 51.41 45.82 -31.30
CA GLU A 232 50.41 46.13 -32.31
C GLU A 232 49.52 44.92 -32.59
N ASN A 233 50.06 43.70 -32.67
CA ASN A 233 49.28 42.49 -32.91
C ASN A 233 48.35 42.17 -31.71
N LEU A 234 48.84 42.35 -30.48
CA LEU A 234 48.01 42.30 -29.26
C LEU A 234 46.96 43.43 -29.25
N GLN A 235 47.34 44.69 -29.53
CA GLN A 235 46.44 45.85 -29.56
C GLN A 235 45.42 45.82 -30.74
N LYS A 236 45.70 45.01 -31.78
CA LYS A 236 44.80 44.75 -32.91
C LYS A 236 43.84 43.57 -32.66
N ASN A 237 44.21 42.60 -31.79
CA ASN A 237 43.48 41.32 -31.64
C ASN A 237 42.99 40.99 -30.22
N LEU A 238 43.66 41.45 -29.17
CA LEU A 238 43.45 41.10 -27.76
C LEU A 238 43.18 42.38 -26.95
N PHE A 239 41.90 42.67 -26.75
CA PHE A 239 41.42 43.99 -26.34
C PHE A 239 41.49 44.26 -24.83
N LEU A 240 42.26 43.47 -24.07
CA LEU A 240 42.44 43.59 -22.62
C LEU A 240 42.90 44.98 -22.14
N ILE A 241 43.61 45.74 -22.99
CA ILE A 241 44.09 47.11 -22.70
C ILE A 241 42.99 48.17 -22.97
N ASN A 242 41.85 47.78 -23.55
CA ASN A 242 40.73 48.70 -23.75
C ASN A 242 40.10 49.08 -22.38
N PRO A 243 39.82 50.37 -22.11
CA PRO A 243 39.18 50.82 -20.88
C PRO A 243 37.91 50.05 -20.49
N CYS A 244 37.10 49.60 -21.47
CA CYS A 244 35.87 48.84 -21.20
C CYS A 244 36.18 47.51 -20.48
N MET A 245 37.21 46.77 -20.93
CA MET A 245 37.61 45.49 -20.30
C MET A 245 38.10 45.70 -18.87
N LYS A 246 38.87 46.78 -18.63
CA LYS A 246 39.30 47.14 -17.29
C LYS A 246 38.10 47.50 -16.41
N MET A 247 37.17 48.31 -16.90
CA MET A 247 35.94 48.68 -16.16
C MET A 247 35.08 47.45 -15.82
N THR A 248 34.97 46.47 -16.72
CA THR A 248 34.26 45.19 -16.45
C THR A 248 34.94 44.35 -15.35
N LEU A 249 36.26 44.41 -15.23
CA LEU A 249 37.00 43.74 -14.16
C LEU A 249 36.95 44.53 -12.84
N ASP A 250 37.16 45.85 -12.88
CA ASP A 250 37.07 46.75 -11.73
C ASP A 250 35.66 46.69 -11.09
N TYR A 251 34.61 46.66 -11.91
CA TYR A 251 33.20 46.55 -11.46
C TYR A 251 32.92 45.21 -10.75
N TRP A 252 33.40 44.09 -11.29
CA TRP A 252 33.26 42.79 -10.63
C TRP A 252 34.03 42.69 -9.32
N VAL A 253 35.27 43.20 -9.28
CA VAL A 253 36.09 43.17 -8.06
C VAL A 253 35.54 44.12 -6.98
N GLY A 254 34.92 45.24 -7.37
CA GLY A 254 34.29 46.18 -6.44
C GLY A 254 32.97 45.70 -5.86
N GLU A 255 32.05 45.21 -6.71
CA GLU A 255 30.65 44.95 -6.32
C GLU A 255 30.30 43.45 -6.17
N TYR A 256 31.11 42.54 -6.74
CA TYR A 256 30.77 41.10 -6.84
C TYR A 256 31.87 40.13 -6.38
N GLY A 257 32.99 40.62 -5.80
CA GLY A 257 34.12 39.77 -5.40
C GLY A 257 33.75 38.68 -4.38
N ASP A 258 32.94 39.04 -3.39
CA ASP A 258 32.45 38.14 -2.34
C ASP A 258 31.05 37.55 -2.61
N PHE A 259 30.49 37.79 -3.81
CA PHE A 259 29.16 37.31 -4.18
C PHE A 259 29.08 35.77 -4.23
N ARG A 260 27.94 35.20 -3.78
CA ARG A 260 27.64 33.75 -3.74
C ARG A 260 26.20 33.47 -4.16
N LEU A 261 25.91 32.24 -4.57
CA LEU A 261 24.55 31.79 -4.88
C LEU A 261 23.74 31.30 -3.66
N ILE A 262 24.38 31.19 -2.50
CA ILE A 262 23.82 30.71 -1.24
C ILE A 262 24.20 31.70 -0.15
N ASP A 263 23.22 32.08 0.67
CA ASP A 263 23.39 32.94 1.83
C ASP A 263 23.53 32.07 3.09
N LEU A 264 24.78 31.92 3.55
CA LEU A 264 25.12 31.17 4.76
C LEU A 264 24.67 31.89 6.04
N GLU A 265 24.49 33.22 6.03
CA GLU A 265 24.04 33.97 7.21
C GLU A 265 22.55 33.77 7.45
N GLN A 266 21.75 33.67 6.39
CA GLN A 266 20.33 33.30 6.50
C GLN A 266 20.16 31.86 7.01
N ILE A 267 20.99 30.92 6.55
CA ILE A 267 20.96 29.54 7.05
C ILE A 267 21.35 29.47 8.54
N ALA A 268 22.33 30.29 8.95
CA ALA A 268 22.79 30.38 10.34
C ALA A 268 21.77 31.02 11.32
N GLN A 269 20.65 31.54 10.84
CA GLN A 269 19.58 32.11 11.69
C GLN A 269 18.51 31.08 12.08
N TYR A 270 18.51 29.89 11.47
CA TYR A 270 17.58 28.82 11.80
C TYR A 270 18.14 27.95 12.93
N THR A 271 17.39 27.81 14.03
CA THR A 271 17.85 27.16 15.27
C THR A 271 17.24 25.79 15.52
N GLU A 272 16.43 25.28 14.60
CA GLU A 272 15.78 23.97 14.69
C GLU A 272 16.35 23.00 13.66
N SER A 273 15.98 21.73 13.75
CA SER A 273 16.33 20.73 12.73
C SER A 273 15.41 20.90 11.51
N TRP A 274 15.98 20.84 10.30
CA TRP A 274 15.32 21.17 9.04
C TRP A 274 14.38 20.06 8.54
N ASP A 275 13.25 20.43 7.92
CA ASP A 275 12.64 19.55 6.91
C ASP A 275 13.46 19.59 5.61
N LEU A 276 13.63 18.42 4.98
CA LEU A 276 14.40 18.25 3.75
C LEU A 276 13.76 19.00 2.55
N ILE A 277 12.43 19.05 2.49
CA ILE A 277 11.70 19.70 1.39
C ILE A 277 11.74 21.22 1.56
N GLU A 278 11.58 21.74 2.77
CA GLU A 278 11.71 23.17 3.08
C GLU A 278 13.14 23.68 2.90
N PHE A 279 14.16 22.96 3.36
CA PHE A 279 15.56 23.30 3.12
C PHE A 279 15.86 23.36 1.61
N ASN A 280 15.47 22.34 0.84
CA ASN A 280 15.66 22.33 -0.61
C ASN A 280 14.89 23.48 -1.30
N LYS A 281 13.65 23.78 -0.88
CA LYS A 281 12.89 24.94 -1.37
C LYS A 281 13.62 26.27 -1.08
N MET A 282 14.16 26.45 0.13
CA MET A 282 14.89 27.64 0.53
C MET A 282 16.16 27.84 -0.31
N ILE A 283 17.02 26.82 -0.40
CA ILE A 283 18.28 26.91 -1.15
C ILE A 283 18.01 27.18 -2.64
N ASN A 284 17.02 26.50 -3.25
CA ASN A 284 16.66 26.76 -4.65
C ASN A 284 16.11 28.19 -4.86
N LYS A 285 15.39 28.75 -3.89
CA LYS A 285 14.91 30.14 -3.91
C LYS A 285 16.08 31.13 -3.82
N GLN A 286 17.08 30.90 -2.96
CA GLN A 286 18.31 31.71 -2.91
C GLN A 286 19.02 31.68 -4.27
N ILE A 287 19.31 30.48 -4.81
CA ILE A 287 20.03 30.30 -6.09
C ILE A 287 19.32 31.05 -7.24
N MET A 288 17.99 30.97 -7.32
CA MET A 288 17.21 31.66 -8.36
C MET A 288 17.19 33.19 -8.18
N LYS A 289 17.11 33.68 -6.93
CA LYS A 289 17.19 35.10 -6.60
C LYS A 289 18.57 35.68 -6.94
N GLU A 290 19.66 35.00 -6.57
CA GLU A 290 21.02 35.45 -6.91
C GLU A 290 21.30 35.36 -8.41
N LYS A 291 20.77 34.34 -9.11
CA LYS A 291 20.77 34.28 -10.58
C LYS A 291 20.02 35.48 -11.19
N ASN A 292 18.88 35.87 -10.63
CA ASN A 292 18.16 37.07 -11.05
C ASN A 292 19.00 38.35 -10.83
N ILE A 293 19.74 38.47 -9.72
CA ILE A 293 20.61 39.64 -9.48
C ILE A 293 21.74 39.69 -10.51
N LEU A 294 22.38 38.55 -10.81
CA LEU A 294 23.38 38.48 -11.88
C LEU A 294 22.78 38.85 -13.24
N LYS A 295 21.57 38.38 -13.59
CA LYS A 295 20.96 38.62 -14.92
C LYS A 295 20.35 40.02 -15.10
N ASN A 296 19.85 40.68 -14.05
CA ASN A 296 19.21 42.01 -14.18
C ASN A 296 20.01 43.16 -13.53
N VAL A 297 21.21 42.92 -12.96
CA VAL A 297 22.04 43.97 -12.34
C VAL A 297 23.49 43.90 -12.83
N TRP A 298 24.19 42.79 -12.61
CA TRP A 298 25.59 42.64 -13.08
C TRP A 298 25.70 42.72 -14.60
N TYR A 299 24.80 42.01 -15.30
CA TYR A 299 24.78 41.99 -16.76
C TYR A 299 24.46 43.37 -17.35
N ASP A 300 23.51 44.10 -16.75
CA ASP A 300 23.06 45.42 -17.23
C ASP A 300 24.08 46.52 -16.88
N GLY A 301 24.73 46.44 -15.72
CA GLY A 301 25.89 47.29 -15.40
C GLY A 301 27.06 47.08 -16.37
N ILE A 302 27.25 45.86 -16.87
CA ILE A 302 28.16 45.60 -18.00
C ILE A 302 27.64 46.25 -19.29
N GLN A 303 26.36 46.11 -19.65
CA GLN A 303 25.82 46.80 -20.84
C GLN A 303 26.09 48.31 -20.80
N ASP A 304 25.84 48.98 -19.67
CA ASP A 304 26.10 50.42 -19.50
C ASP A 304 27.57 50.80 -19.68
N ILE A 305 28.51 50.01 -19.14
CA ILE A 305 29.95 50.20 -19.35
C ILE A 305 30.29 50.23 -20.85
N PHE A 306 29.69 49.35 -21.67
CA PHE A 306 29.94 49.34 -23.11
C PHE A 306 29.12 50.40 -23.87
N LEU A 307 27.87 50.68 -23.49
CA LEU A 307 27.04 51.73 -24.11
C LEU A 307 27.62 53.13 -23.93
N VAL A 308 28.03 53.48 -22.70
CA VAL A 308 28.63 54.79 -22.38
C VAL A 308 29.96 55.00 -23.10
N ASN A 309 30.75 53.94 -23.29
CA ASN A 309 32.05 54.02 -23.96
C ASN A 309 31.98 53.84 -25.49
N ASN A 310 30.92 53.23 -26.02
CA ASN A 310 30.60 53.25 -27.45
C ASN A 310 30.35 54.70 -27.93
N ARG A 311 29.58 55.49 -27.16
CA ARG A 311 29.39 56.95 -27.39
C ARG A 311 30.70 57.75 -27.39
N LYS A 312 31.79 57.23 -26.80
CA LYS A 312 33.14 57.82 -26.77
C LYS A 312 34.07 57.27 -27.86
N SER A 313 33.55 56.49 -28.81
CA SER A 313 34.33 55.80 -29.86
C SER A 313 35.40 54.82 -29.33
N LEU A 314 35.21 54.27 -28.12
CA LEU A 314 36.14 53.30 -27.52
C LEU A 314 35.80 51.84 -27.88
N VAL A 315 34.64 51.59 -28.48
CA VAL A 315 34.19 50.27 -28.98
C VAL A 315 34.43 50.20 -30.50
N PRO A 316 34.92 49.08 -31.07
CA PRO A 316 35.07 48.95 -32.52
C PRO A 316 33.74 49.02 -33.27
N SER A 317 33.70 49.73 -34.41
CA SER A 317 32.50 49.80 -35.25
C SER A 317 32.12 48.42 -35.84
N PRO A 318 30.82 48.07 -35.96
CA PRO A 318 30.34 46.87 -36.66
C PRO A 318 30.86 46.73 -38.10
N LEU A 319 31.21 47.84 -38.76
CA LEU A 319 31.83 47.84 -40.08
C LEU A 319 33.19 47.12 -40.11
N GLN A 320 33.90 47.02 -38.98
CA GLN A 320 35.20 46.35 -38.84
C GLN A 320 35.05 44.88 -38.38
N ARG A 321 34.23 44.08 -39.08
CA ARG A 321 33.78 42.72 -38.71
C ARG A 321 34.78 41.85 -37.93
N ILE A 322 36.01 41.67 -38.42
CA ILE A 322 37.05 40.83 -37.76
C ILE A 322 37.47 41.42 -36.40
N ARG A 323 37.64 42.75 -36.34
CA ARG A 323 38.03 43.48 -35.14
C ARG A 323 36.91 43.52 -34.11
N PHE A 324 35.68 43.66 -34.59
CA PHE A 324 34.46 43.60 -33.80
C PHE A 324 34.29 42.22 -33.14
N LYS A 325 34.37 41.12 -33.91
CA LYS A 325 34.21 39.76 -33.36
C LYS A 325 35.23 39.47 -32.25
N ARG A 326 36.51 39.74 -32.49
CA ARG A 326 37.60 39.54 -31.51
C ARG A 326 37.49 40.42 -30.26
N PHE A 327 36.86 41.59 -30.36
CA PHE A 327 36.56 42.43 -29.21
C PHE A 327 35.53 41.76 -28.31
N TYR A 328 34.40 41.35 -28.88
CA TYR A 328 33.31 40.73 -28.11
C TYR A 328 33.63 39.32 -27.60
N GLU A 329 34.40 38.50 -28.35
CA GLU A 329 34.99 37.26 -27.86
C GLU A 329 35.83 37.47 -26.59
N CYS A 330 36.55 38.59 -26.49
CA CYS A 330 37.33 38.96 -25.31
C CYS A 330 36.44 39.43 -24.13
N VAL A 331 35.30 40.08 -24.39
CA VAL A 331 34.31 40.41 -23.34
C VAL A 331 33.70 39.13 -22.77
N ALA A 332 33.19 38.27 -23.66
CA ALA A 332 32.56 37.01 -23.29
C ALA A 332 33.48 36.14 -22.42
N LYS A 333 34.78 36.08 -22.73
CA LYS A 333 35.71 35.25 -21.95
C LYS A 333 36.02 35.80 -20.55
N ILE A 334 35.95 37.12 -20.36
CA ILE A 334 36.03 37.73 -19.01
C ILE A 334 34.77 37.37 -18.21
N MET A 335 33.59 37.55 -18.80
CA MET A 335 32.30 37.25 -18.16
C MET A 335 32.17 35.76 -17.79
N GLU A 336 32.60 34.84 -18.68
CA GLU A 336 32.69 33.40 -18.38
C GLU A 336 33.60 33.11 -17.19
N SER A 337 34.72 33.81 -17.05
CA SER A 337 35.68 33.59 -15.94
C SER A 337 35.15 34.11 -14.61
N GLN A 338 34.44 35.24 -14.61
CA GLN A 338 33.77 35.82 -13.44
C GLN A 338 32.70 34.86 -12.90
N LEU A 339 31.79 34.46 -13.79
CA LEU A 339 30.75 33.47 -13.53
C LEU A 339 31.29 32.13 -13.02
N LEU A 340 32.36 31.59 -13.63
CA LEU A 340 32.97 30.33 -13.20
C LEU A 340 33.60 30.41 -11.80
N LEU A 341 34.23 31.54 -11.45
CA LEU A 341 34.89 31.71 -10.15
C LEU A 341 33.87 31.73 -9.00
N MET A 342 32.80 32.51 -9.16
CA MET A 342 31.69 32.57 -8.22
C MET A 342 30.98 31.21 -8.06
N CYS A 343 30.86 30.44 -9.15
CA CYS A 343 30.37 29.06 -9.10
C CYS A 343 31.24 28.16 -8.22
N LYS A 344 32.56 28.22 -8.39
CA LYS A 344 33.52 27.38 -7.66
C LYS A 344 33.53 27.71 -6.16
N TYR A 345 33.34 28.97 -5.76
CA TYR A 345 33.17 29.32 -4.35
C TYR A 345 31.81 28.88 -3.80
N SER A 346 30.69 29.16 -4.49
CA SER A 346 29.35 28.77 -4.02
C SER A 346 29.20 27.25 -3.84
N LEU A 347 29.81 26.45 -4.72
CA LEU A 347 29.89 24.98 -4.56
C LEU A 347 30.71 24.57 -3.34
N LYS A 348 31.86 25.21 -3.08
CA LYS A 348 32.67 24.94 -1.89
C LYS A 348 31.91 25.29 -0.60
N ASP A 349 31.23 26.43 -0.59
CA ASP A 349 30.58 26.98 0.59
C ASP A 349 29.36 26.12 0.99
N PHE A 350 28.62 25.53 0.03
CA PHE A 350 27.61 24.50 0.29
C PHE A 350 28.20 23.20 0.86
N MET A 351 29.36 22.77 0.36
CA MET A 351 30.02 21.53 0.82
C MET A 351 30.64 21.68 2.21
N ASP A 352 31.17 22.86 2.54
CA ASP A 352 31.66 23.17 3.90
C ASP A 352 30.49 23.30 4.91
N LEU A 353 29.29 23.67 4.45
CA LEU A 353 28.06 23.60 5.26
C LEU A 353 27.67 22.14 5.54
N ILE A 354 27.40 21.33 4.49
CA ILE A 354 26.87 19.96 4.63
C ILE A 354 27.88 18.98 5.26
N ILE A 355 29.16 19.04 4.89
CA ILE A 355 30.18 18.08 5.38
C ILE A 355 30.86 18.54 6.68
N ARG A 356 31.02 19.85 6.90
CA ARG A 356 31.81 20.38 8.03
C ARG A 356 30.99 21.12 9.09
N GLY A 357 29.68 21.30 8.89
CA GLY A 357 28.80 22.00 9.82
C GLY A 357 29.17 23.47 10.02
N LYS A 358 29.56 24.17 8.94
CA LYS A 358 30.01 25.58 9.02
C LYS A 358 29.14 26.50 8.16
N PRO A 359 28.58 27.60 8.72
CA PRO A 359 28.81 28.11 10.08
C PRO A 359 28.10 27.35 11.22
N ILE A 360 27.06 26.55 10.92
CA ILE A 360 26.29 25.75 11.89
C ILE A 360 26.07 24.35 11.32
N ASN A 361 25.91 23.33 12.19
CA ASN A 361 25.48 21.99 11.80
C ASN A 361 24.06 22.04 11.22
N CYS A 362 23.87 21.51 10.00
CA CYS A 362 22.52 21.24 9.48
C CYS A 362 22.05 19.87 10.00
N GLU A 363 21.12 19.88 10.95
CA GLU A 363 20.34 18.70 11.33
C GLU A 363 19.09 18.58 10.44
N PHE A 364 18.64 17.37 10.13
CA PHE A 364 17.41 17.11 9.37
C PHE A 364 16.45 16.18 10.12
N ASN A 365 15.15 16.46 10.07
CA ASN A 365 14.12 15.57 10.65
C ASN A 365 13.94 14.31 9.78
N VAL A 366 13.79 13.15 10.45
CA VAL A 366 13.40 11.87 9.84
C VAL A 366 12.43 11.16 10.79
N ASP A 367 11.24 10.82 10.33
CA ASP A 367 10.26 10.03 11.09
C ASP A 367 10.42 8.53 10.81
N ILE A 368 10.26 7.70 11.84
CA ILE A 368 10.06 6.26 11.70
C ILE A 368 8.55 6.00 11.62
N ILE A 369 8.13 5.39 10.52
CA ILE A 369 6.73 5.08 10.22
C ILE A 369 6.54 3.58 9.95
N VAL A 370 5.33 3.06 10.22
CA VAL A 370 4.91 1.73 9.77
C VAL A 370 4.26 1.88 8.40
N SER A 371 4.91 1.39 7.34
CA SER A 371 4.41 1.40 5.97
C SER A 371 4.33 -0.03 5.45
N PHE A 372 3.17 -0.45 4.93
CA PHE A 372 2.91 -1.84 4.51
C PHE A 372 3.31 -2.91 5.56
N LYS A 373 3.06 -2.61 6.84
CA LYS A 373 3.46 -3.41 8.02
C LYS A 373 4.97 -3.56 8.25
N GLN A 374 5.80 -2.70 7.67
CA GLN A 374 7.25 -2.67 7.88
C GLN A 374 7.70 -1.30 8.41
N LEU A 375 8.74 -1.28 9.24
CA LEU A 375 9.36 -0.04 9.70
C LEU A 375 10.17 0.59 8.56
N THR A 376 9.89 1.85 8.27
CA THR A 376 10.55 2.62 7.19
C THR A 376 10.80 4.06 7.62
N PHE A 377 11.77 4.72 6.99
CA PHE A 377 12.09 6.13 7.23
C PHE A 377 11.37 7.03 6.23
N GLU A 378 10.69 8.07 6.74
CA GLU A 378 10.19 9.17 5.93
C GLU A 378 10.83 10.51 6.38
N PRO A 379 11.54 11.24 5.51
CA PRO A 379 11.97 10.87 4.15
C PRO A 379 13.04 9.75 4.13
N SER A 380 13.10 8.97 3.05
CA SER A 380 14.11 7.92 2.88
C SER A 380 15.51 8.48 2.57
N PHE A 381 16.57 7.77 2.95
CA PHE A 381 17.96 8.22 2.75
C PHE A 381 18.35 8.42 1.28
N GLU A 382 17.75 7.68 0.34
CA GLU A 382 17.95 7.93 -1.10
C GLU A 382 17.34 9.29 -1.53
N LYS A 383 16.19 9.67 -0.98
CA LYS A 383 15.57 10.99 -1.21
C LYS A 383 16.44 12.12 -0.63
N PHE A 384 17.14 11.89 0.49
CA PHE A 384 18.19 12.81 0.97
C PHE A 384 19.36 12.94 -0.02
N LYS A 385 19.89 11.82 -0.53
CA LYS A 385 20.98 11.81 -1.53
C LYS A 385 20.57 12.56 -2.80
N GLU A 386 19.42 12.23 -3.38
CA GLU A 386 18.88 12.89 -4.57
C GLU A 386 18.70 14.40 -4.38
N MET A 387 18.01 14.82 -3.31
CA MET A 387 17.66 16.22 -3.11
C MET A 387 18.88 17.09 -2.85
N LEU A 388 19.82 16.65 -2.00
CA LEU A 388 21.07 17.38 -1.74
C LEU A 388 22.02 17.37 -2.96
N CYS A 389 22.11 16.27 -3.72
CA CYS A 389 22.85 16.26 -4.98
C CYS A 389 22.23 17.18 -6.05
N SER A 390 20.90 17.34 -6.08
CA SER A 390 20.21 18.24 -7.02
C SER A 390 20.57 19.71 -6.82
N ILE A 391 20.97 20.10 -5.61
CA ILE A 391 21.42 21.47 -5.30
C ILE A 391 22.76 21.76 -6.00
N LEU A 392 23.69 20.80 -6.01
CA LEU A 392 24.97 20.93 -6.73
C LEU A 392 24.76 21.13 -8.24
N ASP A 393 23.79 20.43 -8.85
CA ASP A 393 23.44 20.63 -10.26
C ASP A 393 22.86 22.02 -10.50
N LYS A 394 21.91 22.46 -9.67
CA LYS A 394 21.25 23.78 -9.79
C LYS A 394 22.23 24.93 -9.58
N LEU A 395 23.22 24.78 -8.69
CA LEU A 395 24.35 25.71 -8.57
C LEU A 395 25.14 25.80 -9.88
N CYS A 396 25.40 24.68 -10.56
CA CYS A 396 26.06 24.67 -11.86
C CYS A 396 25.17 25.21 -13.00
N GLU A 397 23.84 25.07 -12.91
CA GLU A 397 22.87 25.61 -13.87
C GLU A 397 22.55 27.08 -13.67
N ALA A 398 22.73 27.61 -12.46
CA ALA A 398 22.58 29.03 -12.16
C ALA A 398 23.46 29.88 -13.08
N VAL A 399 24.60 29.33 -13.48
CA VAL A 399 25.69 29.96 -14.22
C VAL A 399 25.56 29.78 -15.74
N LYS A 400 24.59 28.96 -16.20
CA LYS A 400 24.26 28.73 -17.62
C LYS A 400 23.17 29.70 -18.11
N TYR A 401 23.13 29.94 -19.43
CA TYR A 401 22.13 30.75 -20.14
C TYR A 401 22.18 32.27 -19.86
N PHE A 402 23.40 32.79 -19.73
CA PHE A 402 23.70 34.22 -19.92
C PHE A 402 24.01 34.48 -21.39
N ASP A 403 23.42 35.52 -21.96
CA ASP A 403 23.57 35.86 -23.38
C ASP A 403 24.95 36.49 -23.62
N LYS A 404 25.48 36.39 -24.84
CA LYS A 404 26.67 37.17 -25.24
C LYS A 404 26.33 38.66 -25.35
N LEU A 405 27.29 39.53 -25.04
CA LEU A 405 27.01 40.97 -24.97
C LEU A 405 26.68 41.57 -26.35
N GLU A 406 27.28 41.04 -27.42
CA GLU A 406 27.01 41.46 -28.80
C GLU A 406 25.56 41.19 -29.24
N THR A 407 24.91 40.12 -28.74
CA THR A 407 23.54 39.75 -29.14
C THR A 407 22.46 40.59 -28.43
N GLN A 408 22.80 41.27 -27.34
CA GLN A 408 21.89 42.17 -26.62
C GLN A 408 22.11 43.65 -26.99
N LEU A 409 23.34 44.05 -27.37
CA LEU A 409 23.65 45.44 -27.74
C LEU A 409 23.25 45.86 -29.17
N TYR A 410 22.93 44.91 -30.06
CA TYR A 410 22.64 45.20 -31.47
C TYR A 410 21.42 44.40 -31.95
N LEU A 411 20.27 45.08 -32.13
CA LEU A 411 19.02 44.43 -32.57
C LEU A 411 19.13 43.80 -33.97
N ASP A 412 19.93 44.38 -34.87
CA ASP A 412 20.15 43.90 -36.24
C ASP A 412 21.33 42.90 -36.35
N TRP A 413 21.61 42.10 -35.30
CA TRP A 413 22.78 41.22 -35.27
C TRP A 413 22.66 40.04 -36.24
N SER A 414 23.39 40.11 -37.36
CA SER A 414 23.42 39.06 -38.39
C SER A 414 24.47 37.97 -38.15
N GLY A 415 24.69 37.57 -36.89
CA GLY A 415 25.71 36.59 -36.48
C GLY A 415 25.15 35.44 -35.66
N GLU A 416 26.02 34.53 -35.24
CA GLU A 416 25.63 33.42 -34.36
C GLU A 416 25.07 33.95 -33.03
N GLU A 417 23.82 33.61 -32.73
CA GLU A 417 23.28 33.67 -31.37
C GLU A 417 24.05 32.69 -30.48
N GLY A 418 24.36 33.09 -29.24
CA GLY A 418 25.07 32.19 -28.35
C GLY A 418 25.15 32.69 -26.92
N PHE A 419 25.03 31.75 -25.99
CA PHE A 419 25.27 31.97 -24.57
C PHE A 419 26.77 31.95 -24.24
N LEU A 420 27.12 32.57 -23.11
CA LEU A 420 28.40 32.35 -22.42
C LEU A 420 28.54 30.88 -22.02
N LYS A 421 29.75 30.33 -22.13
CA LYS A 421 30.08 28.91 -21.86
C LYS A 421 31.14 28.79 -20.74
N PRO A 422 30.81 29.16 -19.49
CA PRO A 422 31.70 28.94 -18.34
C PRO A 422 31.99 27.44 -18.17
N HIS A 423 33.26 27.06 -18.22
CA HIS A 423 33.67 25.66 -18.24
C HIS A 423 33.74 25.08 -16.81
N ILE A 424 32.67 24.38 -16.42
CA ILE A 424 32.61 23.60 -15.17
C ILE A 424 33.03 22.16 -15.49
N GLU A 425 34.05 21.66 -14.79
CA GLU A 425 34.56 20.29 -14.94
C GLU A 425 33.56 19.29 -14.34
N HIS A 426 32.84 18.55 -15.20
CA HIS A 426 31.81 17.58 -14.78
C HIS A 426 32.31 16.57 -13.75
N PHE A 427 33.54 16.08 -13.92
CA PHE A 427 34.21 15.17 -13.00
C PHE A 427 34.31 15.72 -11.57
N ARG A 428 34.60 17.01 -11.38
CA ARG A 428 34.67 17.60 -10.03
C ARG A 428 33.29 17.71 -9.39
N VAL A 429 32.23 17.97 -10.17
CA VAL A 429 30.85 17.97 -9.66
C VAL A 429 30.42 16.55 -9.24
N GLN A 430 30.79 15.53 -10.00
CA GLN A 430 30.55 14.13 -9.62
C GLN A 430 31.27 13.73 -8.33
N GLN A 431 32.52 14.17 -8.13
CA GLN A 431 33.23 13.97 -6.86
C GLN A 431 32.47 14.62 -5.69
N LEU A 432 32.02 15.87 -5.82
CA LEU A 432 31.25 16.55 -4.75
C LEU A 432 29.94 15.81 -4.41
N LYS A 433 29.27 15.22 -5.40
CA LYS A 433 28.10 14.36 -5.16
C LYS A 433 28.46 13.11 -4.37
N GLN A 434 29.56 12.43 -4.72
CA GLN A 434 30.04 11.27 -3.98
C GLN A 434 30.40 11.63 -2.53
N GLU A 435 31.07 12.76 -2.31
CA GLU A 435 31.39 13.30 -0.97
C GLU A 435 30.12 13.51 -0.10
N ILE A 436 28.94 13.80 -0.69
CA ILE A 436 27.64 13.86 0.02
C ILE A 436 27.04 12.46 0.23
N ILE A 437 27.10 11.57 -0.76
CA ILE A 437 26.56 10.20 -0.66
C ILE A 437 27.29 9.42 0.43
N ASP A 438 28.62 9.46 0.44
CA ASP A 438 29.47 8.80 1.44
C ASP A 438 29.24 9.32 2.87
N LEU A 439 28.81 10.59 3.01
CA LEU A 439 28.37 11.15 4.29
C LEU A 439 27.04 10.52 4.74
N ILE A 440 26.02 10.55 3.89
CA ILE A 440 24.69 10.02 4.22
C ILE A 440 24.76 8.51 4.51
N ASP A 441 25.54 7.76 3.73
CA ASP A 441 25.74 6.32 3.91
C ASP A 441 26.50 5.96 5.21
N ARG A 442 27.22 6.91 5.83
CA ARG A 442 27.82 6.75 7.15
C ARG A 442 26.88 7.15 8.27
N GLU A 443 26.24 8.30 8.17
CA GLU A 443 25.41 8.86 9.26
C GLU A 443 24.08 8.09 9.44
N ARG A 444 23.58 7.40 8.40
CA ARG A 444 22.35 6.58 8.49
C ARG A 444 22.44 5.35 9.41
N LEU A 445 23.66 4.89 9.72
CA LEU A 445 23.87 3.65 10.48
C LEU A 445 23.28 3.70 11.90
N ILE A 446 23.22 4.89 12.52
CA ILE A 446 22.67 5.06 13.87
C ILE A 446 21.13 5.08 13.85
N PRO A 447 20.45 5.85 12.96
CA PRO A 447 19.03 5.65 12.67
C PRO A 447 18.66 4.20 12.36
N GLU A 448 19.43 3.50 11.51
CA GLU A 448 19.18 2.10 11.15
C GLU A 448 19.26 1.16 12.37
N GLN A 449 20.22 1.38 13.29
CA GLN A 449 20.27 0.66 14.57
C GLN A 449 19.03 0.94 15.45
N ILE A 450 18.59 2.20 15.56
CA ILE A 450 17.38 2.56 16.29
C ILE A 450 16.13 1.88 15.70
N LEU A 451 16.07 1.72 14.37
CA LEU A 451 14.98 1.00 13.72
C LEU A 451 15.02 -0.50 14.07
N MET A 452 16.20 -1.11 14.16
CA MET A 452 16.34 -2.51 14.60
C MET A 452 15.94 -2.74 16.06
N GLU A 453 16.17 -1.77 16.96
CA GLU A 453 15.67 -1.84 18.35
C GLU A 453 14.14 -1.90 18.39
N LEU A 454 13.46 -1.17 17.51
CA LEU A 454 11.99 -1.13 17.44
C LEU A 454 11.36 -2.37 16.78
N GLN A 455 12.13 -3.20 16.07
CA GLN A 455 11.64 -4.46 15.48
C GLN A 455 11.18 -5.48 16.53
N ILE A 456 11.57 -5.33 17.80
CA ILE A 456 11.06 -6.17 18.91
C ILE A 456 9.52 -6.11 18.99
N TYR A 457 8.91 -5.02 18.56
CA TYR A 457 7.46 -4.80 18.58
C TYR A 457 6.73 -5.22 17.29
N GLU A 458 7.37 -5.98 16.39
CA GLU A 458 6.81 -6.38 15.08
C GLU A 458 5.43 -7.05 15.18
N HIS A 459 5.25 -7.92 16.18
CA HIS A 459 3.98 -8.58 16.49
C HIS A 459 2.79 -7.62 16.74
N LEU A 460 3.05 -6.37 17.16
CA LEU A 460 2.04 -5.33 17.40
C LEU A 460 1.67 -4.51 16.15
N TYR A 461 2.37 -4.69 15.02
CA TYR A 461 2.10 -3.97 13.77
C TYR A 461 2.05 -4.84 12.50
N ASN A 462 2.35 -6.13 12.59
CA ASN A 462 2.20 -7.10 11.48
C ASN A 462 0.83 -7.81 11.45
N ASP A 463 -0.02 -7.56 12.45
CA ASP A 463 -1.31 -8.19 12.80
C ASP A 463 -1.25 -9.61 13.43
N ASP A 464 -0.06 -10.16 13.73
CA ASP A 464 0.05 -11.48 14.38
C ASP A 464 -0.63 -11.50 15.76
N GLU A 465 -0.38 -10.49 16.60
CA GLU A 465 -1.02 -10.37 17.91
C GLU A 465 -2.55 -10.22 17.79
N TYR A 466 -3.02 -9.53 16.74
CA TYR A 466 -4.44 -9.41 16.44
C TYR A 466 -5.04 -10.78 16.06
N TYR A 467 -4.37 -11.59 15.23
CA TYR A 467 -4.83 -12.95 14.90
C TYR A 467 -4.75 -13.93 16.09
N ILE A 468 -3.80 -13.75 17.01
CA ILE A 468 -3.73 -14.52 18.27
C ILE A 468 -4.96 -14.22 19.12
N VAL A 469 -5.32 -12.95 19.29
CA VAL A 469 -6.50 -12.53 20.05
C VAL A 469 -7.80 -12.88 19.33
N GLU A 470 -7.87 -12.79 18.00
CA GLU A 470 -9.03 -13.22 17.21
C GLU A 470 -9.28 -14.74 17.35
N ARG A 471 -8.21 -15.55 17.39
CA ARG A 471 -8.30 -17.00 17.69
C ARG A 471 -8.72 -17.26 19.14
N PHE A 472 -8.26 -16.46 20.10
CA PHE A 472 -8.69 -16.55 21.51
C PHE A 472 -10.18 -16.24 21.66
N VAL A 473 -10.68 -15.20 20.98
CA VAL A 473 -12.09 -14.79 20.95
C VAL A 473 -12.99 -15.90 20.41
N LYS A 474 -12.55 -16.61 19.37
CA LYS A 474 -13.28 -17.72 18.74
C LYS A 474 -13.28 -19.03 19.57
N ASP A 475 -12.62 -19.08 20.71
CA ASP A 475 -12.56 -20.26 21.58
C ASP A 475 -13.57 -20.15 22.73
N GLU A 476 -14.72 -20.82 22.58
CA GLU A 476 -15.80 -20.84 23.57
C GLU A 476 -15.40 -21.38 24.96
N SER A 477 -14.27 -22.10 25.07
CA SER A 477 -13.78 -22.67 26.34
C SER A 477 -13.18 -21.64 27.31
N LYS A 478 -12.92 -20.42 26.83
CA LYS A 478 -12.30 -19.33 27.61
C LYS A 478 -13.25 -18.74 28.64
N LYS A 479 -12.73 -18.51 29.85
CA LYS A 479 -13.45 -17.96 31.01
C LYS A 479 -13.34 -16.44 31.07
N LEU A 480 -14.26 -15.80 31.79
CA LEU A 480 -14.25 -14.34 32.00
C LEU A 480 -12.94 -13.85 32.66
N GLU A 481 -12.34 -14.66 33.53
CA GLU A 481 -11.00 -14.42 34.13
C GLU A 481 -9.90 -14.31 33.07
N ASP A 482 -9.93 -15.14 32.02
CA ASP A 482 -8.92 -15.16 30.96
C ASP A 482 -9.00 -13.87 30.12
N TYR A 483 -10.22 -13.43 29.79
CA TYR A 483 -10.47 -12.14 29.13
C TYR A 483 -10.03 -10.96 30.02
N ASN A 484 -10.31 -11.02 31.33
CA ASN A 484 -9.92 -10.00 32.31
C ASN A 484 -8.40 -9.73 32.25
N ASN A 485 -7.61 -10.81 32.25
CA ASN A 485 -6.15 -10.74 32.23
C ASN A 485 -5.59 -10.17 30.92
N LEU A 486 -6.17 -10.53 29.76
CA LEU A 486 -5.77 -9.96 28.47
C LEU A 486 -6.19 -8.48 28.33
N ILE A 487 -7.40 -8.11 28.73
CA ILE A 487 -7.86 -6.71 28.70
C ILE A 487 -6.97 -5.83 29.59
N LYS A 488 -6.61 -6.31 30.79
CA LYS A 488 -5.62 -5.66 31.68
C LYS A 488 -4.24 -5.52 31.03
N TYR A 489 -3.76 -6.57 30.37
CA TYR A 489 -2.46 -6.55 29.69
C TYR A 489 -2.40 -5.48 28.59
N TYR A 490 -3.31 -5.52 27.61
CA TYR A 490 -3.31 -4.54 26.52
C TYR A 490 -3.65 -3.12 27.00
N HIS A 491 -4.48 -2.96 28.03
CA HIS A 491 -4.76 -1.64 28.61
C HIS A 491 -3.52 -1.02 29.28
N ASN A 492 -2.76 -1.80 30.06
CA ASN A 492 -1.52 -1.34 30.68
C ASN A 492 -0.44 -1.08 29.62
N LEU A 493 -0.32 -1.93 28.60
CA LEU A 493 0.62 -1.77 27.50
C LEU A 493 0.34 -0.47 26.72
N MET A 494 -0.93 -0.17 26.42
CA MET A 494 -1.36 1.08 25.78
C MET A 494 -0.96 2.34 26.59
N LEU A 495 -0.98 2.26 27.92
CA LEU A 495 -0.63 3.38 28.81
C LEU A 495 0.90 3.54 29.00
N ASN A 496 1.64 2.45 29.05
CA ASN A 496 3.09 2.46 29.31
C ASN A 496 3.93 2.73 28.05
N PHE A 497 3.53 2.22 26.89
CA PHE A 497 4.31 2.31 25.65
C PHE A 497 4.74 3.75 25.26
N PRO A 498 3.89 4.81 25.42
CA PRO A 498 4.28 6.20 25.15
C PRO A 498 5.18 6.85 26.20
N VAL A 499 5.52 6.12 27.27
CA VAL A 499 6.37 6.55 28.40
C VAL A 499 7.71 5.81 28.39
N GLU A 500 7.71 4.53 28.01
CA GLU A 500 8.93 3.70 27.92
C GLU A 500 9.82 4.07 26.73
N ILE A 501 9.26 4.62 25.64
CA ILE A 501 10.00 4.96 24.41
C ILE A 501 10.20 6.49 24.27
N GLU A 502 11.47 6.92 24.19
CA GLU A 502 11.82 8.31 23.88
C GLU A 502 11.29 8.75 22.51
N ARG A 503 10.53 9.86 22.48
CA ARG A 503 9.83 10.32 21.27
C ARG A 503 10.75 10.83 20.15
N THR A 504 11.94 11.34 20.50
CA THR A 504 12.90 11.93 19.55
C THR A 504 14.33 11.71 20.03
N THR A 505 15.23 11.28 19.15
CA THR A 505 16.67 11.08 19.44
C THR A 505 17.51 11.78 18.36
N PHE A 506 18.63 12.42 18.76
CA PHE A 506 19.49 13.20 17.87
C PHE A 506 20.74 12.41 17.50
N THR A 507 21.03 12.26 16.20
CA THR A 507 22.04 11.36 15.65
C THR A 507 22.79 12.01 14.46
N GLY A 508 23.83 12.79 14.75
CA GLY A 508 24.72 13.36 13.74
C GLY A 508 24.00 14.33 12.79
N LEU A 509 23.82 13.93 11.54
CA LEU A 509 23.10 14.68 10.51
C LEU A 509 21.56 14.65 10.69
N PHE A 510 21.04 13.70 11.48
CA PHE A 510 19.61 13.41 11.56
C PHE A 510 19.04 13.56 12.98
N LYS A 511 17.79 14.00 13.06
CA LYS A 511 16.94 13.94 14.25
C LYS A 511 15.84 12.93 13.97
N VAL A 512 15.92 11.78 14.64
CA VAL A 512 15.02 10.65 14.46
C VAL A 512 13.80 10.83 15.36
N SER A 513 12.62 10.92 14.76
CA SER A 513 11.33 10.97 15.45
C SER A 513 10.69 9.59 15.47
N ARG A 514 10.30 9.13 16.67
CA ARG A 514 9.54 7.89 16.89
C ARG A 514 8.04 8.15 17.07
N LYS A 515 7.58 9.41 16.90
CA LYS A 515 6.22 9.84 17.27
C LYS A 515 5.13 9.05 16.53
N ILE A 516 5.23 9.00 15.21
CA ILE A 516 4.21 8.36 14.35
C ILE A 516 4.16 6.85 14.61
N PHE A 517 5.31 6.21 14.81
CA PHE A 517 5.39 4.83 15.27
C PHE A 517 4.66 4.63 16.61
N ILE A 518 4.94 5.44 17.65
CA ILE A 518 4.27 5.33 18.96
C ILE A 518 2.74 5.48 18.83
N GLU A 519 2.28 6.48 18.07
CA GLU A 519 0.84 6.70 17.81
C GLU A 519 0.21 5.48 17.09
N THR A 520 0.91 4.88 16.11
CA THR A 520 0.44 3.68 15.38
C THR A 520 0.32 2.44 16.27
N ILE A 521 1.29 2.18 17.16
CA ILE A 521 1.23 1.02 18.07
C ILE A 521 0.11 1.18 19.09
N VAL A 522 -0.07 2.39 19.64
CA VAL A 522 -1.17 2.69 20.58
C VAL A 522 -2.53 2.43 19.93
N ASP A 523 -2.73 2.85 18.68
CA ASP A 523 -3.98 2.61 17.95
C ASP A 523 -4.21 1.11 17.65
N ASN A 524 -3.17 0.36 17.30
CA ASN A 524 -3.26 -1.09 17.10
C ASN A 524 -3.60 -1.84 18.40
N VAL A 525 -2.91 -1.53 19.50
CA VAL A 525 -3.16 -2.12 20.82
C VAL A 525 -4.57 -1.74 21.33
N TYR A 526 -5.03 -0.52 21.05
CA TYR A 526 -6.41 -0.11 21.33
C TYR A 526 -7.43 -0.94 20.54
N ARG A 527 -7.20 -1.21 19.24
CA ARG A 527 -8.06 -2.10 18.44
C ARG A 527 -8.10 -3.53 19.00
N ILE A 528 -6.97 -4.07 19.44
CA ILE A 528 -6.88 -5.40 20.08
C ILE A 528 -7.68 -5.42 21.40
N LYS A 529 -7.56 -4.37 22.23
CA LYS A 529 -8.39 -4.21 23.44
C LYS A 529 -9.88 -4.15 23.10
N CYS A 530 -10.28 -3.37 22.09
CA CYS A 530 -11.68 -3.26 21.65
C CYS A 530 -12.25 -4.60 21.20
N LEU A 531 -11.52 -5.39 20.42
CA LEU A 531 -11.96 -6.73 19.99
C LEU A 531 -12.35 -7.61 21.20
N LEU A 532 -11.56 -7.58 22.28
CA LEU A 532 -11.86 -8.30 23.53
C LEU A 532 -13.07 -7.72 24.28
N THR A 533 -13.17 -6.40 24.44
CA THR A 533 -14.30 -5.79 25.17
C THR A 533 -15.61 -5.95 24.42
N ASP A 534 -15.59 -5.84 23.10
CA ASP A 534 -16.79 -5.78 22.29
C ASP A 534 -17.37 -7.19 22.09
N THR A 535 -16.52 -8.22 22.01
CA THR A 535 -16.92 -9.64 22.12
C THR A 535 -17.63 -9.91 23.45
N LEU A 536 -17.11 -9.40 24.57
CA LEU A 536 -17.76 -9.57 25.88
C LEU A 536 -19.11 -8.85 25.92
N VAL A 537 -19.20 -7.63 25.38
CA VAL A 537 -20.46 -6.87 25.28
C VAL A 537 -21.50 -7.65 24.48
N GLU A 538 -21.15 -8.12 23.28
CA GLU A 538 -22.06 -8.93 22.46
C GLU A 538 -22.53 -10.18 23.22
N ARG A 539 -21.61 -10.93 23.85
CA ARG A 539 -21.91 -12.17 24.59
C ARG A 539 -22.90 -11.95 25.75
N TYR A 540 -22.75 -10.89 26.55
CA TYR A 540 -23.66 -10.63 27.68
C TYR A 540 -24.96 -9.92 27.25
N GLN A 541 -24.94 -9.08 26.21
CA GLN A 541 -26.16 -8.52 25.60
C GLN A 541 -27.03 -9.62 24.98
N ASP A 542 -26.42 -10.61 24.32
CA ASP A 542 -27.12 -11.81 23.84
C ASP A 542 -27.76 -12.60 24.98
N MET A 543 -27.05 -12.74 26.11
CA MET A 543 -27.60 -13.41 27.29
C MET A 543 -28.78 -12.62 27.87
N ALA A 544 -28.68 -11.29 27.97
CA ALA A 544 -29.76 -10.43 28.44
C ALA A 544 -31.02 -10.52 27.56
N ARG A 545 -30.85 -10.47 26.22
CA ARG A 545 -31.97 -10.66 25.27
C ARG A 545 -32.62 -12.03 25.41
N LYS A 546 -31.83 -13.11 25.45
CA LYS A 546 -32.33 -14.49 25.60
C LYS A 546 -33.04 -14.73 26.94
N ILE A 547 -32.62 -14.06 28.02
CA ILE A 547 -33.31 -14.06 29.32
C ILE A 547 -34.66 -13.32 29.21
N THR A 548 -34.69 -12.12 28.63
CA THR A 548 -35.92 -11.35 28.39
C THR A 548 -36.93 -12.13 27.55
N GLU A 549 -36.48 -12.77 26.47
CA GLU A 549 -37.32 -13.67 25.66
C GLU A 549 -37.85 -14.86 26.47
N GLN A 550 -37.04 -15.50 27.32
CA GLN A 550 -37.50 -16.62 28.15
C GLN A 550 -38.51 -16.17 29.22
N TYR A 551 -38.33 -15.00 29.84
CA TYR A 551 -39.32 -14.44 30.77
C TYR A 551 -40.63 -14.05 30.07
N GLN A 552 -40.56 -13.46 28.87
CA GLN A 552 -41.75 -13.18 28.05
C GLN A 552 -42.51 -14.47 27.69
N ASN A 553 -41.80 -15.51 27.23
CA ASN A 553 -42.41 -16.83 26.95
C ASN A 553 -43.02 -17.50 28.19
N ILE A 554 -42.43 -17.33 29.37
CA ILE A 554 -43.02 -17.77 30.65
C ILE A 554 -44.33 -17.00 30.92
N SER A 555 -44.32 -15.67 30.74
CA SER A 555 -45.50 -14.81 30.92
C SER A 555 -46.65 -15.22 30.00
N ASP A 556 -46.40 -15.30 28.69
CA ASP A 556 -47.42 -15.59 27.69
C ASP A 556 -48.02 -17.00 27.85
N ARG A 557 -47.21 -17.98 28.28
CA ARG A 557 -47.71 -19.33 28.60
C ARG A 557 -48.44 -19.40 29.95
N ALA A 558 -48.04 -18.60 30.94
CA ALA A 558 -48.68 -18.57 32.26
C ALA A 558 -50.08 -17.93 32.25
N LEU A 559 -50.30 -16.92 31.42
CA LEU A 559 -51.57 -16.20 31.31
C LEU A 559 -52.58 -16.83 30.33
N ASN A 560 -52.16 -17.83 29.55
CA ASN A 560 -53.04 -18.50 28.58
C ASN A 560 -54.06 -19.43 29.29
N MET A 561 -55.33 -19.37 28.87
CA MET A 561 -56.41 -20.15 29.48
C MET A 561 -56.52 -21.55 28.82
N PRO A 562 -56.31 -22.66 29.56
CA PRO A 562 -56.36 -24.00 29.00
C PRO A 562 -57.80 -24.39 28.60
N ALA A 563 -57.95 -24.96 27.40
CA ALA A 563 -59.23 -25.38 26.82
C ALA A 563 -59.61 -26.81 27.24
N ASN A 564 -58.65 -27.64 27.64
CA ASN A 564 -58.89 -29.01 28.09
C ASN A 564 -58.03 -29.42 29.30
N THR A 565 -58.24 -30.65 29.77
CA THR A 565 -57.57 -31.25 30.92
C THR A 565 -56.07 -31.47 30.72
N ALA A 566 -55.63 -31.89 29.53
CA ALA A 566 -54.22 -32.09 29.23
C ALA A 566 -53.45 -30.77 29.27
N GLU A 567 -53.95 -29.73 28.60
CA GLU A 567 -53.38 -28.38 28.61
C GLU A 567 -53.30 -27.79 30.03
N LEU A 568 -54.32 -28.02 30.87
CA LEU A 568 -54.31 -27.59 32.28
C LEU A 568 -53.22 -28.31 33.10
N MET A 569 -52.91 -29.56 32.77
CA MET A 569 -51.88 -30.36 33.45
C MET A 569 -50.47 -30.08 32.93
N GLU A 570 -50.32 -29.84 31.62
CA GLU A 570 -49.11 -29.28 31.04
C GLU A 570 -48.80 -27.90 31.62
N LEU A 571 -49.81 -27.04 31.81
CA LEU A 571 -49.63 -25.74 32.44
C LEU A 571 -49.15 -25.89 33.89
N LYS A 572 -49.78 -26.77 34.68
CA LYS A 572 -49.33 -27.09 36.05
C LYS A 572 -47.91 -27.63 36.09
N SER A 573 -47.54 -28.56 35.19
CA SER A 573 -46.20 -29.16 35.18
C SER A 573 -45.14 -28.18 34.68
N PHE A 574 -45.44 -27.38 33.66
CA PHE A 574 -44.61 -26.28 33.17
C PHE A 574 -44.33 -25.24 34.26
N ILE A 575 -45.37 -24.75 34.94
CA ILE A 575 -45.23 -23.75 36.02
C ILE A 575 -44.46 -24.32 37.22
N LYS A 576 -44.64 -25.62 37.54
CA LYS A 576 -43.83 -26.29 38.56
C LYS A 576 -42.35 -26.37 38.17
N ILE A 577 -42.03 -26.84 36.96
CA ILE A 577 -40.65 -26.93 36.44
C ILE A 577 -40.01 -25.53 36.36
N THR A 578 -40.80 -24.51 36.01
CA THR A 578 -40.38 -23.11 35.99
C THR A 578 -39.95 -22.65 37.38
N ARG A 579 -40.82 -22.81 38.39
CA ARG A 579 -40.52 -22.43 39.78
C ARG A 579 -39.38 -23.24 40.41
N GLU A 580 -39.29 -24.54 40.13
CA GLU A 580 -38.30 -25.42 40.75
C GLU A 580 -36.92 -25.35 40.09
N VAL A 581 -36.86 -25.10 38.78
CA VAL A 581 -35.62 -25.15 37.97
C VAL A 581 -35.37 -23.84 37.21
N THR A 582 -36.23 -23.47 36.24
CA THR A 582 -35.81 -22.48 35.23
C THR A 582 -35.61 -21.08 35.80
N LEU A 583 -36.40 -20.65 36.80
CA LEU A 583 -36.20 -19.35 37.46
C LEU A 583 -34.84 -19.25 38.15
N LYS A 584 -34.33 -20.35 38.73
CA LYS A 584 -33.00 -20.38 39.37
C LYS A 584 -31.89 -20.32 38.32
N THR A 585 -32.08 -20.95 37.16
CA THR A 585 -31.14 -20.85 36.03
C THR A 585 -31.13 -19.43 35.45
N LEU A 586 -32.29 -18.79 35.31
CA LEU A 586 -32.40 -17.40 34.87
C LEU A 586 -31.78 -16.43 35.89
N GLU A 587 -32.00 -16.64 37.18
CA GLU A 587 -31.36 -15.91 38.27
C GLU A 587 -29.83 -16.04 38.24
N GLN A 588 -29.30 -17.25 38.01
CA GLN A 588 -27.85 -17.48 37.86
C GLN A 588 -27.28 -16.78 36.62
N ASN A 589 -28.01 -16.73 35.51
CA ASN A 589 -27.58 -16.03 34.30
C ASN A 589 -27.64 -14.50 34.47
N LEU A 590 -28.61 -13.97 35.23
CA LEU A 590 -28.64 -12.55 35.62
C LEU A 590 -27.43 -12.17 36.49
N HIS A 591 -26.95 -13.06 37.37
CA HIS A 591 -25.71 -12.84 38.12
C HIS A 591 -24.47 -12.79 37.20
N GLN A 592 -24.38 -13.68 36.20
CA GLN A 592 -23.29 -13.63 35.21
C GLN A 592 -23.28 -12.31 34.41
N ILE A 593 -24.45 -11.77 34.05
CA ILE A 593 -24.56 -10.46 33.40
C ILE A 593 -24.03 -9.35 34.32
N ILE A 594 -24.29 -9.39 35.63
CA ILE A 594 -23.74 -8.43 36.59
C ILE A 594 -22.21 -8.56 36.68
N GLU A 595 -21.65 -9.77 36.68
CA GLU A 595 -20.19 -10.00 36.66
C GLU A 595 -19.53 -9.44 35.38
N HIS A 596 -20.14 -9.67 34.21
CA HIS A 596 -19.69 -9.10 32.94
C HIS A 596 -19.71 -7.57 32.93
N ILE A 597 -20.82 -6.95 33.38
CA ILE A 597 -20.96 -5.49 33.46
C ILE A 597 -19.94 -4.88 34.43
N SER A 598 -19.75 -5.51 35.60
CA SER A 598 -18.80 -5.07 36.62
C SER A 598 -17.38 -4.97 36.06
N LEU A 599 -16.90 -6.06 35.44
CA LEU A 599 -15.57 -6.11 34.81
C LEU A 599 -15.42 -5.08 33.70
N LEU A 600 -16.42 -4.90 32.84
CA LEU A 600 -16.34 -3.98 31.71
C LEU A 600 -16.32 -2.50 32.14
N SER A 601 -16.93 -2.17 33.29
CA SER A 601 -17.02 -0.80 33.80
C SER A 601 -15.66 -0.15 34.12
N ASP A 602 -14.64 -0.95 34.45
CA ASP A 602 -13.25 -0.49 34.62
C ASP A 602 -12.56 -0.10 33.29
N TYR A 603 -13.09 -0.55 32.13
CA TYR A 603 -12.39 -0.48 30.84
C TYR A 603 -13.15 0.22 29.72
N ARG A 604 -14.48 0.34 29.82
CA ARG A 604 -15.38 0.90 28.79
C ARG A 604 -16.63 1.51 29.46
N LEU A 605 -17.12 2.62 28.91
CA LEU A 605 -18.43 3.17 29.26
C LEU A 605 -19.54 2.39 28.52
N LEU A 606 -20.64 2.09 29.23
CA LEU A 606 -21.82 1.47 28.65
C LEU A 606 -22.57 2.44 27.74
N SER A 607 -23.20 1.93 26.67
CA SER A 607 -24.10 2.72 25.83
C SER A 607 -25.55 2.74 26.36
N ASP A 608 -26.34 3.74 25.95
CA ASP A 608 -27.76 3.84 26.32
C ASP A 608 -28.56 2.57 25.95
N ILE A 609 -28.20 1.93 24.82
CA ILE A 609 -28.85 0.70 24.35
C ILE A 609 -28.52 -0.48 25.27
N GLU A 610 -27.25 -0.65 25.64
CA GLU A 610 -26.82 -1.67 26.61
C GLU A 610 -27.54 -1.48 27.96
N ILE A 611 -27.66 -0.23 28.42
CA ILE A 611 -28.35 0.14 29.66
C ILE A 611 -29.85 -0.21 29.58
N ILE A 612 -30.54 0.07 28.47
CA ILE A 612 -31.95 -0.29 28.29
C ILE A 612 -32.13 -1.81 28.33
N THR A 613 -31.38 -2.57 27.52
CA THR A 613 -31.50 -4.04 27.45
C THR A 613 -31.21 -4.71 28.80
N ASN A 614 -30.21 -4.21 29.54
CA ASN A 614 -29.92 -4.68 30.90
C ASN A 614 -31.09 -4.41 31.86
N ASN A 615 -31.62 -3.20 31.86
CA ASN A 615 -32.73 -2.82 32.72
C ASN A 615 -33.99 -3.66 32.44
N GLU A 616 -34.30 -3.94 31.17
CA GLU A 616 -35.43 -4.81 30.81
C GLU A 616 -35.27 -6.23 31.38
N ALA A 617 -34.09 -6.84 31.25
CA ALA A 617 -33.80 -8.16 31.80
C ALA A 617 -33.93 -8.21 33.34
N PHE A 618 -33.43 -7.19 34.05
CA PHE A 618 -33.57 -7.11 35.51
C PHE A 618 -35.01 -6.81 35.97
N GLN A 619 -35.80 -6.04 35.21
CA GLN A 619 -37.20 -5.76 35.55
C GLN A 619 -38.09 -7.01 35.51
N TRP A 620 -37.78 -8.00 34.67
CA TRP A 620 -38.54 -9.25 34.61
C TRP A 620 -38.48 -10.07 35.91
N TYR A 621 -37.34 -10.06 36.60
CA TYR A 621 -37.18 -10.73 37.90
C TYR A 621 -38.24 -10.27 38.93
N HIS A 622 -38.67 -9.00 38.87
CA HIS A 622 -39.69 -8.44 39.74
C HIS A 622 -41.14 -8.65 39.27
N LYS A 623 -41.38 -8.83 37.95
CA LYS A 623 -42.73 -9.01 37.38
C LYS A 623 -43.24 -10.45 37.46
N VAL A 624 -42.34 -11.42 37.35
CA VAL A 624 -42.69 -12.84 37.25
C VAL A 624 -43.44 -13.39 38.48
N PRO A 625 -43.15 -13.00 39.74
CA PRO A 625 -43.93 -13.44 40.90
C PRO A 625 -45.42 -13.14 40.79
N ASP A 626 -45.80 -11.92 40.36
CA ASP A 626 -47.20 -11.49 40.26
C ASP A 626 -47.96 -12.32 39.19
N ILE A 627 -47.33 -12.54 38.03
CA ILE A 627 -47.86 -13.37 36.94
C ILE A 627 -48.06 -14.83 37.39
N LEU A 628 -47.19 -15.32 38.27
CA LEU A 628 -47.28 -16.66 38.84
C LEU A 628 -48.39 -16.80 39.90
N GLU A 629 -48.83 -15.70 40.54
CA GLU A 629 -50.01 -15.69 41.41
C GLU A 629 -51.30 -15.65 40.58
N GLU A 630 -51.35 -14.84 39.52
CA GLU A 630 -52.49 -14.81 38.59
C GLU A 630 -52.75 -16.20 37.96
N ASN A 631 -51.70 -16.91 37.54
CA ASN A 631 -51.80 -18.28 37.04
C ASN A 631 -52.47 -19.26 38.02
N GLU A 632 -52.17 -19.19 39.33
CA GLU A 632 -52.78 -20.08 40.32
C GLU A 632 -54.31 -19.92 40.37
N SER A 633 -54.81 -18.69 40.19
CA SER A 633 -56.24 -18.41 40.16
C SER A 633 -56.95 -19.05 38.94
N ILE A 634 -56.34 -18.94 37.75
CA ILE A 634 -56.83 -19.54 36.50
C ILE A 634 -56.87 -21.07 36.64
N VAL A 635 -55.78 -21.64 37.14
CA VAL A 635 -55.60 -23.09 37.35
C VAL A 635 -56.61 -23.66 38.35
N ALA A 636 -56.93 -22.94 39.42
CA ALA A 636 -57.92 -23.34 40.42
C ALA A 636 -59.34 -23.40 39.82
N ILE A 637 -59.74 -22.36 39.08
CA ILE A 637 -61.08 -22.29 38.45
C ILE A 637 -61.27 -23.41 37.42
N LYS A 638 -60.32 -23.58 36.49
CA LYS A 638 -60.42 -24.58 35.41
C LYS A 638 -60.38 -26.03 35.92
N THR A 639 -59.65 -26.29 37.01
CA THR A 639 -59.63 -27.62 37.66
C THR A 639 -61.05 -28.06 38.07
N LEU A 640 -61.84 -27.17 38.65
CA LEU A 640 -63.18 -27.48 39.15
C LEU A 640 -64.23 -27.64 38.04
N GLU A 641 -64.05 -26.96 36.91
CA GLU A 641 -64.91 -27.09 35.72
C GLU A 641 -64.79 -28.48 35.08
N PHE A 642 -63.56 -28.89 34.73
CA PHE A 642 -63.33 -30.16 34.04
C PHE A 642 -63.67 -31.41 34.89
N GLN A 643 -63.41 -31.37 36.21
CA GLN A 643 -63.79 -32.45 37.13
C GLN A 643 -65.31 -32.75 37.11
N ARG A 644 -66.16 -31.75 36.86
CA ARG A 644 -67.61 -31.95 36.72
C ARG A 644 -67.97 -32.63 35.40
N ALA A 645 -67.29 -32.28 34.31
CA ALA A 645 -67.52 -32.86 32.97
C ALA A 645 -67.08 -34.34 32.86
N LEU A 646 -66.02 -34.74 33.57
CA LEU A 646 -65.53 -36.12 33.60
C LEU A 646 -66.57 -37.10 34.17
N ARG A 647 -67.18 -36.77 35.32
CA ARG A 647 -68.16 -37.64 36.00
C ARG A 647 -69.40 -37.99 35.15
N VAL A 648 -69.81 -37.09 34.25
CA VAL A 648 -70.94 -37.33 33.33
C VAL A 648 -70.58 -38.31 32.20
N ARG A 649 -69.31 -38.36 31.79
CA ARG A 649 -68.83 -39.29 30.74
C ARG A 649 -68.72 -40.72 31.27
N TYR A 650 -68.27 -40.90 32.51
CA TYR A 650 -68.12 -42.20 33.17
C TYR A 650 -69.39 -43.07 33.14
N ILE A 651 -70.55 -42.48 33.47
CA ILE A 651 -71.83 -43.21 33.58
C ILE A 651 -72.23 -43.84 32.24
N LYS A 652 -72.18 -43.07 31.15
CA LYS A 652 -72.56 -43.52 29.80
C LYS A 652 -71.64 -44.64 29.29
N PHE A 653 -70.34 -44.54 29.59
CA PHE A 653 -69.37 -45.52 29.12
C PHE A 653 -69.54 -46.90 29.78
N LYS A 654 -70.02 -46.96 31.03
CA LYS A 654 -70.35 -48.22 31.70
C LYS A 654 -71.45 -49.01 30.97
N GLU A 655 -72.43 -48.30 30.39
CA GLU A 655 -73.53 -48.90 29.62
C GLU A 655 -73.05 -49.47 28.27
N GLU A 656 -72.08 -48.82 27.61
CA GLU A 656 -71.45 -49.34 26.38
C GLU A 656 -70.77 -50.71 26.61
N LEU A 657 -70.02 -50.86 27.71
CA LEU A 657 -69.27 -52.09 28.00
C LEU A 657 -70.17 -53.32 28.25
N GLU A 658 -71.34 -53.13 28.85
CA GLU A 658 -72.32 -54.21 29.09
C GLU A 658 -72.94 -54.75 27.79
N SER A 659 -72.90 -53.95 26.71
CA SER A 659 -73.32 -54.36 25.35
C SER A 659 -72.25 -55.20 24.64
N TYR A 660 -70.97 -54.90 24.84
CA TYR A 660 -69.87 -55.62 24.18
C TYR A 660 -69.67 -57.05 24.71
N ALA A 661 -69.97 -57.31 25.99
CA ALA A 661 -69.87 -58.65 26.58
C ALA A 661 -70.70 -59.69 25.82
N LYS A 662 -71.98 -59.37 25.59
CA LYS A 662 -72.94 -60.24 24.89
C LYS A 662 -72.52 -60.59 23.45
N GLN A 663 -71.69 -59.76 22.82
CA GLN A 663 -71.18 -59.99 21.46
C GLN A 663 -69.96 -60.92 21.43
N VAL A 664 -69.32 -61.21 22.57
CA VAL A 664 -68.21 -62.19 22.66
C VAL A 664 -68.74 -63.60 22.92
N ASP A 665 -69.78 -63.75 23.75
CA ASP A 665 -70.39 -65.04 24.08
C ASP A 665 -70.92 -65.79 22.84
N GLU A 666 -71.28 -65.08 21.77
CA GLU A 666 -71.74 -65.65 20.48
C GLU A 666 -70.63 -66.32 19.63
N ILE A 667 -69.35 -66.12 19.96
CA ILE A 667 -68.20 -66.47 19.10
C ILE A 667 -67.77 -67.93 19.25
N GLU A 668 -68.05 -68.58 20.40
CA GLU A 668 -67.56 -69.93 20.71
C GLU A 668 -68.00 -71.04 19.73
N HIS A 669 -69.00 -70.74 18.90
CA HIS A 669 -69.65 -71.68 17.98
C HIS A 669 -69.11 -71.58 16.53
N TRP A 670 -68.11 -70.76 16.26
CA TRP A 670 -67.61 -70.48 14.91
C TRP A 670 -66.40 -71.37 14.58
N GLY A 671 -66.47 -72.19 13.54
CA GLY A 671 -65.40 -73.16 13.23
C GLY A 671 -65.37 -73.75 11.81
N ASP A 672 -66.14 -73.19 10.87
CA ASP A 672 -66.06 -73.57 9.45
C ASP A 672 -64.91 -72.82 8.74
N ILE A 673 -64.07 -73.54 8.00
CA ILE A 673 -62.96 -72.97 7.22
C ILE A 673 -63.46 -72.14 6.00
N ALA A 674 -64.68 -72.37 5.52
CA ALA A 674 -65.27 -71.59 4.43
C ALA A 674 -65.75 -70.20 4.87
N GLU A 675 -66.13 -70.03 6.14
CA GLU A 675 -66.72 -68.78 6.67
C GLU A 675 -65.71 -67.87 7.40
N VAL A 676 -64.42 -68.25 7.49
CA VAL A 676 -63.41 -67.56 8.32
C VAL A 676 -63.30 -66.06 8.04
N TYR A 677 -63.35 -65.63 6.76
CA TYR A 677 -63.32 -64.21 6.40
C TYR A 677 -64.51 -63.40 6.96
N LYS A 678 -65.67 -64.04 7.17
CA LYS A 678 -66.84 -63.42 7.83
C LYS A 678 -66.67 -63.39 9.35
N TYR A 679 -66.09 -64.44 9.93
CA TYR A 679 -65.73 -64.49 11.36
C TYR A 679 -64.72 -63.38 11.71
N GLN A 680 -63.62 -63.28 10.94
CA GLN A 680 -62.60 -62.25 11.06
C GLN A 680 -63.19 -60.83 11.00
N LYS A 681 -64.08 -60.56 10.03
CA LYS A 681 -64.72 -59.24 9.90
C LYS A 681 -65.60 -58.89 11.12
N ARG A 682 -66.23 -59.86 11.76
CA ARG A 682 -67.04 -59.65 12.96
C ARG A 682 -66.18 -59.46 14.21
N THR A 683 -65.17 -60.31 14.42
CA THR A 683 -64.23 -60.15 15.54
C THR A 683 -63.44 -58.85 15.45
N GLN A 684 -62.99 -58.43 14.25
CA GLN A 684 -62.35 -57.13 14.04
C GLN A 684 -63.28 -55.95 14.35
N THR A 685 -64.57 -56.04 13.99
CA THR A 685 -65.53 -54.97 14.31
C THR A 685 -65.74 -54.82 15.82
N LEU A 686 -65.73 -55.94 16.56
CA LEU A 686 -65.84 -55.94 18.02
C LEU A 686 -64.54 -55.51 18.71
N GLU A 687 -63.38 -55.92 18.22
CA GLU A 687 -62.10 -55.46 18.75
C GLU A 687 -61.87 -53.97 18.47
N ASN A 688 -62.22 -53.44 17.29
CA ASN A 688 -62.17 -52.00 17.02
C ASN A 688 -63.01 -51.19 18.04
N ARG A 689 -64.14 -51.73 18.50
CA ARG A 689 -64.96 -51.13 19.56
C ARG A 689 -64.31 -51.25 20.95
N LEU A 690 -63.60 -52.35 21.22
CA LEU A 690 -62.86 -52.56 22.47
C LEU A 690 -61.53 -51.78 22.53
N ILE A 691 -60.91 -51.47 21.39
CA ILE A 691 -59.77 -50.55 21.26
C ILE A 691 -60.26 -49.11 21.43
N ALA A 692 -61.32 -48.70 20.74
CA ALA A 692 -61.92 -47.39 20.99
C ALA A 692 -62.43 -47.24 22.45
N ALA A 693 -62.82 -48.34 23.10
CA ALA A 693 -63.11 -48.37 24.54
C ALA A 693 -61.85 -48.37 25.41
N MET A 694 -60.71 -48.88 24.93
CA MET A 694 -59.40 -48.72 25.56
C MET A 694 -58.98 -47.26 25.51
N ASP A 695 -58.99 -46.63 24.34
CA ASP A 695 -58.66 -45.21 24.16
C ASP A 695 -59.57 -44.28 25.01
N LYS A 696 -60.85 -44.65 25.21
CA LYS A 696 -61.77 -43.98 26.15
C LYS A 696 -61.34 -44.18 27.61
N ILE A 697 -61.06 -45.43 28.01
CA ILE A 697 -60.62 -45.78 29.38
C ILE A 697 -59.32 -45.07 29.72
N ASP A 698 -58.35 -45.12 28.81
CA ASP A 698 -57.01 -44.62 29.07
C ASP A 698 -57.05 -43.08 29.17
N LYS A 699 -57.85 -42.40 28.33
CA LYS A 699 -58.14 -40.96 28.51
C LYS A 699 -58.89 -40.63 29.80
N PHE A 700 -59.84 -41.46 30.24
CA PHE A 700 -60.47 -41.27 31.56
C PHE A 700 -59.47 -41.49 32.70
N ASN A 701 -58.60 -42.50 32.60
CA ASN A 701 -57.58 -42.79 33.61
C ASN A 701 -56.48 -41.72 33.65
N GLU A 702 -56.10 -41.16 32.50
CA GLU A 702 -55.21 -40.01 32.37
C GLU A 702 -55.82 -38.77 33.02
N GLU A 703 -57.11 -38.49 32.80
CA GLU A 703 -57.82 -37.40 33.47
C GLU A 703 -58.00 -37.65 34.98
N GLU A 704 -58.32 -38.88 35.41
CA GLU A 704 -58.48 -39.23 36.83
C GLU A 704 -57.14 -39.14 37.58
N ALA A 705 -56.07 -39.74 37.06
CA ALA A 705 -54.73 -39.64 37.63
C ALA A 705 -54.22 -38.19 37.64
N SER A 706 -54.51 -37.41 36.60
CA SER A 706 -54.20 -35.98 36.54
C SER A 706 -54.88 -35.17 37.65
N PHE A 707 -56.10 -35.52 38.03
CA PHE A 707 -56.80 -34.89 39.15
C PHE A 707 -56.51 -35.52 40.52
N GLY A 708 -55.61 -36.51 40.58
CA GLY A 708 -55.29 -37.24 41.82
C GLY A 708 -56.46 -38.08 42.35
N TRP A 709 -57.35 -38.54 41.46
CA TRP A 709 -58.43 -39.46 41.81
C TRP A 709 -57.92 -40.91 41.70
N ASP A 710 -58.52 -41.83 42.48
CA ASP A 710 -58.23 -43.26 42.39
C ASP A 710 -58.60 -43.79 41.00
N ILE A 711 -57.61 -44.32 40.26
CA ILE A 711 -57.77 -44.76 38.87
C ILE A 711 -58.82 -45.86 38.76
N THR A 712 -59.94 -45.55 38.10
CA THR A 712 -61.09 -46.45 38.07
C THR A 712 -60.80 -47.70 37.25
N GLN A 713 -60.84 -48.85 37.91
CA GLN A 713 -60.59 -50.13 37.24
C GLN A 713 -61.81 -50.58 36.44
N TYR A 714 -61.61 -50.92 35.16
CA TYR A 714 -62.62 -51.45 34.26
C TYR A 714 -62.41 -52.96 33.96
N PRO A 715 -62.44 -53.86 34.98
CA PRO A 715 -62.12 -55.28 34.79
C PRO A 715 -63.06 -55.94 33.78
N ARG A 716 -64.30 -55.46 33.65
CA ARG A 716 -65.27 -55.93 32.65
C ARG A 716 -64.74 -55.76 31.21
N ARG A 717 -64.11 -54.63 30.86
CA ARG A 717 -63.51 -54.42 29.52
C ARG A 717 -62.36 -55.40 29.28
N LYS A 718 -61.53 -55.62 30.30
CA LYS A 718 -60.41 -56.56 30.23
C LYS A 718 -60.89 -58.00 30.05
N GLN A 719 -61.90 -58.45 30.80
CA GLN A 719 -62.51 -59.78 30.65
C GLN A 719 -62.99 -60.01 29.22
N ILE A 720 -63.76 -59.09 28.66
CA ILE A 720 -64.30 -59.17 27.29
C ILE A 720 -63.16 -59.23 26.25
N ALA A 721 -62.10 -58.44 26.43
CA ALA A 721 -60.94 -58.42 25.54
C ALA A 721 -60.08 -59.69 25.65
N ASP A 722 -59.81 -60.18 26.86
CA ASP A 722 -59.05 -61.41 27.11
C ASP A 722 -59.82 -62.66 26.63
N GLN A 723 -61.16 -62.63 26.63
CA GLN A 723 -62.01 -63.65 26.00
C GLN A 723 -61.99 -63.57 24.46
N LEU A 724 -62.08 -62.37 23.86
CA LEU A 724 -62.09 -62.19 22.39
C LEU A 724 -60.74 -62.54 21.74
N LYS A 725 -59.64 -62.21 22.42
CA LYS A 725 -58.28 -62.20 21.88
C LYS A 725 -57.81 -63.53 21.26
N PRO A 726 -58.01 -64.72 21.87
CA PRO A 726 -57.62 -65.98 21.23
C PRO A 726 -58.38 -66.21 19.92
N PHE A 727 -59.70 -66.01 19.93
CA PHE A 727 -60.55 -66.24 18.76
C PHE A 727 -60.14 -65.34 17.58
N LYS A 728 -59.90 -64.04 17.81
CA LYS A 728 -59.45 -63.15 16.73
C LYS A 728 -58.05 -63.51 16.24
N GLN A 729 -57.10 -63.77 17.14
CA GLN A 729 -55.73 -64.16 16.75
C GLN A 729 -55.70 -65.44 15.89
N LEU A 730 -56.65 -66.36 16.08
CA LEU A 730 -56.81 -67.52 15.20
C LEU A 730 -57.33 -67.11 13.82
N PHE A 731 -58.45 -66.38 13.75
CA PHE A 731 -59.07 -66.02 12.48
C PHE A 731 -58.19 -65.09 11.62
N ASP A 732 -57.46 -64.16 12.23
CA ASP A 732 -56.50 -63.30 11.52
C ASP A 732 -55.34 -64.11 10.94
N ALA A 733 -54.64 -64.89 11.77
CA ALA A 733 -53.47 -65.64 11.32
C ALA A 733 -53.81 -66.63 10.19
N ILE A 734 -55.03 -67.19 10.21
CA ILE A 734 -55.54 -68.04 9.13
C ILE A 734 -55.86 -67.22 7.88
N CYS A 735 -56.61 -66.12 7.98
CA CYS A 735 -56.95 -65.29 6.81
C CYS A 735 -55.71 -64.69 6.14
N ASP A 736 -54.78 -64.15 6.93
CA ASP A 736 -53.55 -63.55 6.44
C ASP A 736 -52.64 -64.59 5.78
N PHE A 737 -52.45 -65.77 6.40
CA PHE A 737 -51.67 -66.83 5.76
C PHE A 737 -52.33 -67.30 4.46
N LEU A 738 -53.62 -67.64 4.45
CA LEU A 738 -54.29 -68.11 3.24
C LEU A 738 -54.27 -67.07 2.11
N THR A 739 -54.46 -65.78 2.44
CA THR A 739 -54.43 -64.68 1.46
C THR A 739 -53.02 -64.39 0.95
N LYS A 740 -51.98 -64.55 1.77
CA LYS A 740 -50.57 -64.39 1.35
C LYS A 740 -50.09 -65.59 0.55
N HIS A 741 -50.37 -66.80 1.01
CA HIS A 741 -50.04 -68.08 0.36
C HIS A 741 -50.57 -68.16 -1.07
N ASP A 742 -51.87 -67.87 -1.27
CA ASP A 742 -52.48 -67.84 -2.60
C ASP A 742 -51.80 -66.82 -3.53
N LYS A 743 -51.50 -65.62 -3.02
CA LYS A 743 -50.77 -64.59 -3.79
C LYS A 743 -49.34 -65.01 -4.13
N TRP A 744 -48.60 -65.63 -3.20
CA TRP A 744 -47.23 -66.06 -3.45
C TRP A 744 -47.17 -67.18 -4.49
N LEU A 745 -48.10 -68.14 -4.46
CA LEU A 745 -48.17 -69.23 -5.44
C LEU A 745 -48.59 -68.76 -6.83
N ASN A 746 -49.55 -67.84 -6.91
CA ASN A 746 -50.17 -67.39 -8.17
C ASN A 746 -49.50 -66.15 -8.80
N SER A 747 -48.55 -65.50 -8.11
CA SER A 747 -47.78 -64.38 -8.68
C SER A 747 -46.54 -64.88 -9.44
N MET A 748 -46.11 -64.11 -10.45
CA MET A 748 -44.85 -64.28 -11.16
C MET A 748 -43.67 -64.29 -10.16
N ILE A 749 -42.72 -65.22 -10.34
CA ILE A 749 -41.55 -65.30 -9.44
C ILE A 749 -40.71 -64.00 -9.49
N GLY A 750 -40.12 -63.61 -8.35
CA GLY A 750 -39.40 -62.35 -8.19
C GLY A 750 -40.28 -61.12 -7.89
N SER A 751 -41.61 -61.23 -7.94
CA SER A 751 -42.54 -60.14 -7.58
C SER A 751 -42.50 -59.73 -6.09
N TYR A 752 -41.93 -60.58 -5.23
CA TYR A 752 -41.84 -60.40 -3.79
C TYR A 752 -40.44 -60.79 -3.30
N ASN A 753 -39.85 -60.00 -2.39
CA ASN A 753 -38.54 -60.33 -1.79
C ASN A 753 -38.64 -61.66 -0.99
N PRO A 754 -37.83 -62.69 -1.29
CA PRO A 754 -37.79 -63.95 -0.55
C PRO A 754 -37.64 -63.81 0.97
N GLU A 755 -36.87 -62.83 1.45
CA GLU A 755 -36.68 -62.56 2.88
C GLU A 755 -38.00 -62.25 3.60
N ASN A 756 -38.90 -61.52 2.93
CA ASN A 756 -40.19 -61.15 3.51
C ASN A 756 -41.13 -62.37 3.61
N ILE A 757 -41.01 -63.32 2.67
CA ILE A 757 -41.82 -64.55 2.65
C ILE A 757 -41.40 -65.48 3.79
N ASP A 758 -40.10 -65.71 4.01
CA ASP A 758 -39.64 -66.60 5.11
C ASP A 758 -40.10 -66.09 6.49
N ASN A 759 -39.98 -64.77 6.70
CA ASN A 759 -40.40 -64.13 7.94
C ASN A 759 -41.92 -64.24 8.18
N ASP A 760 -42.74 -64.00 7.15
CA ASP A 760 -44.20 -64.15 7.25
C ASP A 760 -44.63 -65.61 7.50
N VAL A 761 -44.05 -66.58 6.78
CA VAL A 761 -44.33 -68.02 6.95
C VAL A 761 -43.92 -68.48 8.35
N GLY A 762 -42.71 -68.10 8.79
CA GLY A 762 -42.20 -68.41 10.12
C GLY A 762 -43.02 -67.78 11.26
N TYR A 763 -43.63 -66.61 11.02
CA TYR A 763 -44.55 -65.96 11.96
C TYR A 763 -45.91 -66.68 12.04
N ALA A 764 -46.53 -66.97 10.89
CA ALA A 764 -47.81 -67.68 10.82
C ALA A 764 -47.75 -69.05 11.50
N PHE A 765 -46.69 -69.82 11.21
CA PHE A 765 -46.47 -71.16 11.78
C PHE A 765 -46.48 -71.16 13.32
N ARG A 766 -45.61 -70.33 13.91
CA ARG A 766 -45.44 -70.22 15.38
C ARG A 766 -46.73 -69.78 16.07
N THR A 767 -47.51 -68.93 15.39
CA THR A 767 -48.76 -68.37 15.91
C THR A 767 -49.86 -69.42 15.93
N ILE A 768 -50.11 -70.11 14.81
CA ILE A 768 -51.18 -71.11 14.69
C ILE A 768 -50.89 -72.35 15.54
N TYR A 769 -49.65 -72.87 15.57
CA TYR A 769 -49.27 -74.00 16.43
C TYR A 769 -49.47 -73.72 17.93
N LYS A 770 -49.21 -72.46 18.37
CA LYS A 770 -49.46 -72.04 19.75
C LYS A 770 -50.96 -71.96 20.06
N LEU A 771 -51.76 -71.46 19.12
CA LEU A 771 -53.20 -71.30 19.27
C LEU A 771 -53.94 -72.66 19.25
N GLU A 772 -53.57 -73.58 18.36
CA GLU A 772 -54.11 -74.96 18.27
C GLU A 772 -54.08 -75.66 19.64
N ARG A 773 -53.00 -75.49 20.41
CA ARG A 773 -52.83 -76.06 21.75
C ARG A 773 -53.60 -75.34 22.86
N SER A 774 -54.09 -74.13 22.63
CA SER A 774 -54.77 -73.30 23.64
C SER A 774 -56.29 -73.41 23.66
N PHE A 775 -56.92 -73.90 22.58
CA PHE A 775 -58.38 -74.04 22.53
C PHE A 775 -58.87 -75.36 23.14
N HIS A 776 -59.93 -75.24 23.94
CA HIS A 776 -60.69 -76.38 24.47
C HIS A 776 -61.92 -76.70 23.60
N GLN A 777 -62.44 -75.71 22.88
CA GLN A 777 -63.55 -75.84 21.92
C GLN A 777 -63.10 -76.67 20.70
N PRO A 778 -63.78 -77.79 20.36
CA PRO A 778 -63.28 -78.74 19.35
C PRO A 778 -63.23 -78.17 17.93
N ALA A 779 -64.22 -77.35 17.54
CA ALA A 779 -64.33 -76.81 16.18
C ALA A 779 -63.17 -75.87 15.82
N LEU A 780 -62.87 -74.90 16.69
CA LEU A 780 -61.75 -73.95 16.54
C LEU A 780 -60.38 -74.66 16.50
N ARG A 781 -60.24 -75.75 17.26
CA ARG A 781 -58.99 -76.53 17.30
C ARG A 781 -58.77 -77.37 16.03
N GLN A 782 -59.83 -77.94 15.47
CA GLN A 782 -59.76 -78.63 14.16
C GLN A 782 -59.42 -77.66 13.04
N LEU A 783 -60.04 -76.46 13.05
CA LEU A 783 -59.70 -75.37 12.13
C LEU A 783 -58.20 -75.00 12.21
N ALA A 784 -57.67 -74.78 13.42
CA ALA A 784 -56.26 -74.45 13.64
C ALA A 784 -55.29 -75.51 13.08
N ALA A 785 -55.54 -76.79 13.37
CA ALA A 785 -54.68 -77.89 12.92
C ALA A 785 -54.62 -77.98 11.38
N SER A 786 -55.77 -77.84 10.71
CA SER A 786 -55.89 -77.94 9.23
C SER A 786 -55.14 -76.85 8.45
N VAL A 787 -54.79 -75.74 9.12
CA VAL A 787 -53.99 -74.65 8.53
C VAL A 787 -52.52 -74.78 8.91
N ARG A 788 -52.18 -75.36 10.07
CA ARG A 788 -50.78 -75.65 10.42
C ARG A 788 -50.12 -76.58 9.41
N GLU A 789 -50.80 -77.66 9.01
CA GLU A 789 -50.27 -78.65 8.06
C GLU A 789 -49.90 -77.97 6.72
N LYS A 790 -50.78 -77.10 6.19
CA LYS A 790 -50.51 -76.30 4.98
C LYS A 790 -49.33 -75.31 5.11
N ILE A 791 -48.96 -74.91 6.32
CA ILE A 791 -47.79 -74.04 6.57
C ILE A 791 -46.50 -74.87 6.65
N GLU A 792 -46.58 -76.09 7.17
CA GLU A 792 -45.46 -77.05 7.19
C GLU A 792 -45.09 -77.43 5.74
N ASP A 793 -46.09 -77.79 4.92
CA ASP A 793 -45.91 -78.12 3.49
C ASP A 793 -45.21 -77.00 2.70
N PHE A 794 -45.70 -75.76 2.79
CA PHE A 794 -45.15 -74.62 2.03
C PHE A 794 -43.69 -74.29 2.40
N ARG A 795 -43.28 -74.59 3.64
CA ARG A 795 -41.96 -74.19 4.16
C ARG A 795 -40.80 -74.99 3.55
N GLU A 796 -41.04 -76.19 3.03
CA GLU A 796 -40.01 -76.99 2.36
C GLU A 796 -39.51 -76.34 1.06
N HIS A 797 -40.25 -75.36 0.51
CA HIS A 797 -39.95 -74.73 -0.77
C HIS A 797 -39.05 -73.48 -0.69
N MET A 798 -38.78 -72.97 0.52
CA MET A 798 -38.08 -71.68 0.72
C MET A 798 -36.71 -71.53 0.01
N PRO A 799 -35.81 -72.54 -0.08
CA PRO A 799 -34.51 -72.38 -0.75
C PRO A 799 -34.61 -72.05 -2.25
N ILE A 800 -35.68 -72.50 -2.91
CA ILE A 800 -35.95 -72.21 -4.32
C ILE A 800 -36.39 -70.74 -4.47
N ILE A 801 -37.19 -70.25 -3.52
CA ILE A 801 -37.68 -68.87 -3.48
C ILE A 801 -36.50 -67.91 -3.32
N PHE A 802 -35.53 -68.19 -2.43
CA PHE A 802 -34.34 -67.34 -2.25
C PHE A 802 -33.44 -67.24 -3.50
N THR A 803 -33.28 -68.33 -4.26
CA THR A 803 -32.37 -68.34 -5.42
C THR A 803 -33.02 -67.81 -6.70
N LEU A 804 -34.23 -68.24 -7.02
CA LEU A 804 -34.94 -67.87 -8.25
C LEU A 804 -35.87 -66.65 -8.09
N GLY A 805 -36.13 -66.22 -6.85
CA GLY A 805 -36.93 -65.03 -6.53
C GLY A 805 -36.11 -63.74 -6.33
N ASN A 806 -34.82 -63.72 -6.64
CA ASN A 806 -34.00 -62.51 -6.52
C ASN A 806 -34.42 -61.45 -7.57
N PRO A 807 -34.89 -60.24 -7.17
CA PRO A 807 -35.29 -59.18 -8.09
C PRO A 807 -34.17 -58.58 -8.97
N GLY A 808 -32.90 -58.93 -8.71
CA GLY A 808 -31.77 -58.59 -9.57
C GLY A 808 -31.64 -59.46 -10.83
N LEU A 809 -32.36 -60.59 -10.91
CA LEU A 809 -32.32 -61.47 -12.08
C LEU A 809 -32.93 -60.78 -13.31
N LYS A 810 -32.24 -60.89 -14.44
CA LYS A 810 -32.54 -60.29 -15.76
C LYS A 810 -32.42 -61.39 -16.80
N ASP A 811 -32.88 -61.18 -18.03
CA ASP A 811 -32.89 -62.21 -19.09
C ASP A 811 -31.54 -62.93 -19.28
N ARG A 812 -30.43 -62.18 -19.21
CA ARG A 812 -29.05 -62.70 -19.26
C ARG A 812 -28.68 -63.69 -18.14
N HIS A 813 -29.34 -63.60 -17.00
CA HIS A 813 -29.19 -64.52 -15.87
C HIS A 813 -30.13 -65.72 -16.03
N TRP A 814 -31.35 -65.49 -16.55
CA TRP A 814 -32.30 -66.55 -16.88
C TRP A 814 -31.85 -67.44 -18.05
N THR A 815 -31.07 -66.93 -19.00
CA THR A 815 -30.39 -67.76 -20.02
C THR A 815 -29.31 -68.65 -19.40
N GLN A 816 -28.48 -68.14 -18.50
CA GLN A 816 -27.47 -68.95 -17.77
C GLN A 816 -28.13 -70.04 -16.91
N ILE A 817 -29.24 -69.71 -16.24
CA ILE A 817 -30.05 -70.68 -15.48
C ILE A 817 -30.65 -71.75 -16.44
N SER A 818 -31.17 -71.35 -17.61
CA SER A 818 -31.70 -72.27 -18.62
C SER A 818 -30.63 -73.19 -19.22
N GLU A 819 -29.41 -72.68 -19.45
CA GLU A 819 -28.26 -73.45 -19.92
C GLU A 819 -27.84 -74.54 -18.91
N ILE A 820 -27.88 -74.23 -17.61
CA ILE A 820 -27.61 -75.20 -16.53
C ILE A 820 -28.66 -76.32 -16.48
N ILE A 821 -29.94 -75.98 -16.70
CA ILE A 821 -31.06 -76.95 -16.63
C ILE A 821 -31.24 -77.73 -17.96
N ASN A 822 -30.71 -77.23 -19.08
CA ASN A 822 -31.03 -77.67 -20.45
C ASN A 822 -32.53 -77.60 -20.81
N VAL A 823 -33.28 -76.71 -20.14
CA VAL A 823 -34.70 -76.44 -20.42
C VAL A 823 -34.86 -74.93 -20.65
N PRO A 824 -35.47 -74.48 -21.77
CA PRO A 824 -35.63 -73.06 -22.06
C PRO A 824 -36.73 -72.46 -21.18
N ILE A 825 -36.34 -71.81 -20.07
CA ILE A 825 -37.29 -71.06 -19.22
C ILE A 825 -37.59 -69.73 -19.91
N LYS A 826 -38.86 -69.51 -20.27
CA LYS A 826 -39.36 -68.19 -20.67
C LYS A 826 -39.89 -67.45 -19.45
N VAL A 827 -39.45 -66.20 -19.31
CA VAL A 827 -39.82 -65.30 -18.20
C VAL A 827 -41.07 -64.52 -18.60
N ASP A 828 -42.17 -65.25 -18.77
CA ASP A 828 -43.51 -64.69 -18.98
C ASP A 828 -44.18 -64.40 -17.62
N PRO A 829 -45.21 -63.53 -17.53
CA PRO A 829 -46.01 -63.32 -16.31
C PRO A 829 -46.63 -64.62 -15.76
N ASP A 830 -46.80 -65.59 -16.66
CA ASP A 830 -47.25 -66.95 -16.41
C ASP A 830 -46.24 -67.81 -15.62
N LEU A 831 -44.99 -67.37 -15.43
CA LEU A 831 -43.95 -68.07 -14.66
C LEU A 831 -44.14 -67.84 -13.15
N THR A 832 -45.20 -68.44 -12.59
CA THR A 832 -45.53 -68.34 -11.18
C THR A 832 -44.69 -69.27 -10.31
N LEU A 833 -44.65 -68.99 -9.00
CA LEU A 833 -43.98 -69.87 -8.03
C LEU A 833 -44.53 -71.31 -8.10
N ALA A 834 -45.85 -71.49 -8.22
CA ALA A 834 -46.46 -72.81 -8.35
C ALA A 834 -45.86 -73.63 -9.51
N LYS A 835 -45.74 -73.04 -10.71
CA LYS A 835 -45.16 -73.73 -11.88
C LYS A 835 -43.68 -74.06 -11.71
N ILE A 836 -42.93 -73.27 -10.94
CA ILE A 836 -41.51 -73.55 -10.64
C ILE A 836 -41.34 -74.69 -9.64
N LEU A 837 -42.31 -74.88 -8.74
CA LEU A 837 -42.38 -76.04 -7.86
C LEU A 837 -42.79 -77.31 -8.65
N ASP A 838 -43.74 -77.20 -9.57
CA ASP A 838 -44.10 -78.28 -10.51
C ASP A 838 -42.90 -78.71 -11.39
N MET A 839 -42.02 -77.77 -11.76
CA MET A 839 -40.76 -78.04 -12.49
C MET A 839 -39.66 -78.69 -11.63
N ASN A 840 -39.86 -78.83 -10.31
CA ASN A 840 -38.97 -79.53 -9.38
C ASN A 840 -37.49 -79.07 -9.42
N LEU A 841 -37.27 -77.75 -9.55
CA LEU A 841 -35.94 -77.16 -9.72
C LEU A 841 -35.05 -77.18 -8.44
N GLY A 842 -35.59 -77.65 -7.32
CA GLY A 842 -34.91 -77.69 -6.01
C GLY A 842 -33.57 -78.43 -5.96
N ARG A 843 -33.27 -79.26 -6.96
CA ARG A 843 -31.99 -80.00 -7.07
C ARG A 843 -30.82 -79.18 -7.61
N TYR A 844 -31.07 -77.98 -8.13
CA TYR A 844 -30.06 -77.15 -8.81
C TYR A 844 -29.75 -75.82 -8.09
N VAL A 845 -30.39 -75.56 -6.94
CA VAL A 845 -30.31 -74.32 -6.13
C VAL A 845 -28.87 -73.83 -5.94
N SER A 846 -27.95 -74.70 -5.54
CA SER A 846 -26.54 -74.36 -5.27
C SER A 846 -25.71 -73.94 -6.50
N LEU A 847 -26.21 -74.18 -7.72
CA LEU A 847 -25.58 -73.65 -8.94
C LEU A 847 -26.09 -72.22 -9.24
N PHE A 848 -27.35 -71.93 -8.91
CA PHE A 848 -27.98 -70.63 -9.16
C PHE A 848 -27.56 -69.53 -8.17
N GLU A 849 -27.13 -69.91 -6.95
CA GLU A 849 -26.59 -68.97 -5.95
C GLU A 849 -25.54 -68.04 -6.56
N SER A 850 -24.55 -68.58 -7.28
CA SER A 850 -23.46 -67.81 -7.90
C SER A 850 -23.92 -66.80 -8.97
N ILE A 851 -25.02 -67.11 -9.68
CA ILE A 851 -25.63 -66.22 -10.69
C ILE A 851 -26.43 -65.12 -9.99
N SER A 852 -27.21 -65.49 -8.97
CA SER A 852 -27.98 -64.58 -8.12
C SER A 852 -27.09 -63.53 -7.45
N ASP A 853 -25.93 -63.95 -6.95
CA ASP A 853 -24.95 -63.10 -6.28
C ASP A 853 -24.32 -62.04 -7.21
N ASN A 854 -24.12 -62.39 -8.49
CA ASN A 854 -23.63 -61.46 -9.51
C ASN A 854 -24.74 -60.52 -9.97
N ALA A 855 -25.96 -61.04 -10.16
CA ALA A 855 -27.14 -60.25 -10.50
C ALA A 855 -27.42 -59.13 -9.47
N SER A 856 -27.25 -59.42 -8.18
CA SER A 856 -27.35 -58.43 -7.10
C SER A 856 -26.29 -57.32 -7.20
N LYS A 857 -25.06 -57.65 -7.63
CA LYS A 857 -23.95 -56.69 -7.79
C LYS A 857 -24.06 -55.85 -9.07
N GLU A 858 -24.71 -56.37 -10.10
CA GLU A 858 -25.07 -55.58 -11.29
C GLU A 858 -26.23 -54.62 -10.99
N ALA A 859 -27.24 -55.06 -10.23
CA ALA A 859 -28.42 -54.25 -9.90
C ALA A 859 -28.10 -53.03 -9.00
N THR A 860 -27.01 -53.04 -8.23
CA THR A 860 -26.55 -51.86 -7.49
C THR A 860 -25.86 -50.84 -8.38
N LEU A 861 -25.08 -51.27 -9.38
CA LEU A 861 -24.49 -50.39 -10.39
C LEU A 861 -25.57 -49.77 -11.29
N GLU A 862 -26.54 -50.58 -11.74
CA GLU A 862 -27.69 -50.13 -12.53
C GLU A 862 -28.46 -49.03 -11.78
N LYS A 863 -28.82 -49.27 -10.50
CA LYS A 863 -29.49 -48.26 -9.65
C LYS A 863 -28.65 -46.99 -9.43
N ALA A 864 -27.33 -47.10 -9.34
CA ALA A 864 -26.45 -45.95 -9.19
C ALA A 864 -26.44 -45.09 -10.47
N MET A 865 -26.34 -45.72 -11.65
CA MET A 865 -26.44 -45.03 -12.94
C MET A 865 -27.83 -44.43 -13.17
N ASP A 866 -28.89 -45.20 -12.88
CA ASP A 866 -30.28 -44.72 -12.99
C ASP A 866 -30.56 -43.56 -12.02
N LYS A 867 -29.89 -43.49 -10.86
CA LYS A 867 -29.94 -42.30 -10.00
C LYS A 867 -29.19 -41.14 -10.66
N MET A 868 -27.93 -41.36 -11.09
CA MET A 868 -27.14 -40.30 -11.72
C MET A 868 -27.81 -39.66 -12.93
N GLU A 869 -28.52 -40.44 -13.76
CA GLU A 869 -29.26 -39.89 -14.91
C GLU A 869 -30.54 -39.12 -14.48
N ARG A 870 -31.23 -39.55 -13.41
CA ARG A 870 -32.44 -38.88 -12.89
C ARG A 870 -32.12 -37.59 -12.14
N ASP A 871 -31.03 -37.54 -11.39
CA ASP A 871 -30.63 -36.35 -10.62
C ASP A 871 -30.43 -35.11 -11.53
N TRP A 872 -30.29 -35.29 -12.85
CA TRP A 872 -30.18 -34.22 -13.86
C TRP A 872 -31.44 -33.97 -14.69
N ALA A 873 -32.49 -34.79 -14.56
CA ALA A 873 -33.68 -34.71 -15.41
C ALA A 873 -34.51 -33.44 -15.17
N ASP A 874 -34.54 -32.97 -13.92
CA ASP A 874 -35.26 -31.79 -13.44
C ASP A 874 -34.32 -30.61 -13.13
N LEU A 875 -33.15 -30.53 -13.79
CA LEU A 875 -32.23 -29.40 -13.65
C LEU A 875 -32.29 -28.44 -14.84
N TYR A 876 -32.34 -27.15 -14.50
CA TYR A 876 -32.58 -26.04 -15.43
C TYR A 876 -31.57 -24.93 -15.17
N PHE A 877 -31.10 -24.27 -16.22
CA PHE A 877 -30.34 -23.03 -16.09
C PHE A 877 -31.22 -21.86 -15.63
N THR A 878 -30.75 -21.07 -14.67
CA THR A 878 -31.44 -19.82 -14.28
C THR A 878 -31.15 -18.75 -15.33
N VAL A 879 -32.10 -18.51 -16.25
CA VAL A 879 -31.97 -17.57 -17.36
C VAL A 879 -32.63 -16.23 -17.01
N ASN A 880 -31.80 -15.23 -16.70
CA ASN A 880 -32.25 -13.89 -16.29
C ASN A 880 -32.16 -12.88 -17.46
N PRO A 881 -33.08 -11.91 -17.58
CA PRO A 881 -32.97 -10.82 -18.55
C PRO A 881 -31.80 -9.88 -18.20
N PHE A 882 -31.04 -9.42 -19.20
CA PHE A 882 -29.89 -8.54 -19.00
C PHE A 882 -30.22 -7.08 -19.32
N LYS A 883 -30.56 -6.30 -18.28
CA LYS A 883 -30.93 -4.88 -18.39
C LYS A 883 -32.04 -4.69 -19.46
N ASP A 884 -32.07 -3.53 -20.11
CA ASP A 884 -32.98 -3.22 -21.22
C ASP A 884 -32.49 -3.75 -22.60
N THR A 885 -31.44 -4.57 -22.65
CA THR A 885 -30.78 -4.97 -23.91
C THR A 885 -31.59 -5.93 -24.78
N GLY A 886 -32.72 -6.47 -24.29
CA GLY A 886 -33.55 -7.43 -25.01
C GLY A 886 -32.92 -8.82 -25.20
N THR A 887 -31.91 -9.18 -24.38
CA THR A 887 -31.36 -10.55 -24.30
C THR A 887 -31.21 -10.99 -22.84
N TYR A 888 -30.73 -12.21 -22.65
CA TYR A 888 -30.64 -12.90 -21.36
C TYR A 888 -29.18 -13.25 -21.01
N VAL A 889 -28.96 -13.65 -19.77
CA VAL A 889 -27.71 -14.22 -19.22
C VAL A 889 -28.04 -15.38 -18.29
N ILE A 890 -27.09 -16.31 -18.09
CA ILE A 890 -27.22 -17.41 -17.13
C ILE A 890 -26.66 -16.99 -15.77
N ALA A 891 -27.33 -17.37 -14.68
CA ALA A 891 -26.90 -17.19 -13.29
C ALA A 891 -27.06 -18.49 -12.48
N GLY A 892 -26.53 -18.53 -11.25
CA GLY A 892 -26.74 -19.63 -10.29
C GLY A 892 -26.27 -21.00 -10.81
N VAL A 893 -25.03 -21.06 -11.28
CA VAL A 893 -24.44 -22.28 -11.86
C VAL A 893 -23.63 -23.11 -10.87
N ASP A 894 -23.47 -22.63 -9.64
CA ASP A 894 -22.58 -23.22 -8.64
C ASP A 894 -23.07 -24.61 -8.19
N ASP A 895 -24.38 -24.78 -7.96
CA ASP A 895 -24.98 -26.09 -7.66
C ASP A 895 -24.87 -27.07 -8.84
N ILE A 896 -24.92 -26.56 -10.07
CA ILE A 896 -24.75 -27.34 -11.30
C ILE A 896 -23.30 -27.86 -11.39
N GLN A 897 -22.32 -26.99 -11.09
CA GLN A 897 -20.91 -27.34 -11.08
C GLN A 897 -20.58 -28.36 -9.98
N LEU A 898 -21.09 -28.16 -8.76
CA LEU A 898 -20.89 -29.09 -7.65
C LEU A 898 -21.44 -30.50 -7.94
N LEU A 899 -22.61 -30.60 -8.58
CA LEU A 899 -23.16 -31.89 -9.00
C LEU A 899 -22.37 -32.51 -10.16
N LEU A 900 -21.82 -31.69 -11.06
CA LEU A 900 -21.02 -32.13 -12.19
C LEU A 900 -19.73 -32.83 -11.71
N ASP A 901 -19.01 -32.19 -10.79
CA ASP A 901 -17.75 -32.72 -10.24
C ASP A 901 -17.97 -34.04 -9.49
N ASP A 902 -18.99 -34.11 -8.62
CA ASP A 902 -19.37 -35.34 -7.91
C ASP A 902 -19.83 -36.45 -8.87
N HIS A 903 -20.59 -36.14 -9.93
CA HIS A 903 -21.03 -37.14 -10.91
C HIS A 903 -19.91 -37.60 -11.85
N ILE A 904 -18.90 -36.78 -12.14
CA ILE A 904 -17.68 -37.20 -12.83
C ILE A 904 -16.90 -38.22 -11.96
N ILE A 905 -16.70 -37.91 -10.67
CA ILE A 905 -15.99 -38.81 -9.72
C ILE A 905 -16.75 -40.15 -9.55
N ARG A 906 -18.09 -40.11 -9.42
CA ARG A 906 -18.93 -41.32 -9.37
C ARG A 906 -18.88 -42.11 -10.67
N THR A 907 -18.87 -41.44 -11.82
CA THR A 907 -18.76 -42.08 -13.14
C THR A 907 -17.45 -42.84 -13.27
N VAL A 908 -16.32 -42.24 -12.88
CA VAL A 908 -15.01 -42.92 -12.83
C VAL A 908 -15.03 -44.11 -11.86
N THR A 909 -15.68 -43.98 -10.70
CA THR A 909 -15.79 -45.06 -9.71
C THR A 909 -16.58 -46.26 -10.25
N ILE A 910 -17.71 -46.01 -10.91
CA ILE A 910 -18.56 -47.04 -11.54
C ILE A 910 -17.85 -47.71 -12.72
N LYS A 911 -17.16 -46.93 -13.54
CA LYS A 911 -16.35 -47.37 -14.70
C LYS A 911 -15.21 -48.34 -14.33
N ASN A 912 -14.70 -48.27 -13.10
CA ASN A 912 -13.67 -49.18 -12.57
C ASN A 912 -14.22 -50.45 -11.88
N SER A 913 -15.55 -50.65 -11.84
CA SER A 913 -16.15 -51.81 -11.18
C SER A 913 -16.01 -53.10 -12.02
N PRO A 914 -15.64 -54.26 -11.43
CA PRO A 914 -15.47 -55.52 -12.18
C PRO A 914 -16.77 -56.02 -12.85
N ASN A 915 -17.94 -55.60 -12.36
CA ASN A 915 -19.25 -55.98 -12.90
C ASN A 915 -19.82 -54.96 -13.91
N ILE A 916 -19.01 -53.99 -14.38
CA ILE A 916 -19.49 -52.91 -15.27
C ILE A 916 -19.81 -53.38 -16.71
N LYS A 917 -19.35 -54.56 -17.11
CA LYS A 917 -19.34 -55.03 -18.51
C LYS A 917 -20.69 -54.94 -19.26
N PRO A 918 -21.87 -55.18 -18.66
CA PRO A 918 -23.16 -54.98 -19.35
C PRO A 918 -23.50 -53.51 -19.63
N PHE A 919 -22.90 -52.57 -18.90
CA PHE A 919 -23.23 -51.13 -18.91
C PHE A 919 -22.08 -50.25 -19.42
N GLU A 920 -20.94 -50.82 -19.83
CA GLU A 920 -19.73 -50.11 -20.28
C GLU A 920 -20.04 -49.05 -21.36
N THR A 921 -20.87 -49.38 -22.35
CA THR A 921 -21.27 -48.46 -23.42
C THR A 921 -22.25 -47.37 -22.97
N ARG A 922 -22.97 -47.55 -21.86
CA ARG A 922 -23.83 -46.53 -21.23
C ARG A 922 -22.97 -45.57 -20.40
N ILE A 923 -22.10 -46.10 -19.54
CA ILE A 923 -21.25 -45.26 -18.67
C ILE A 923 -20.24 -44.42 -19.48
N LEU A 924 -19.67 -44.96 -20.57
CA LEU A 924 -18.78 -44.18 -21.46
C LEU A 924 -19.50 -43.05 -22.22
N ARG A 925 -20.78 -43.20 -22.55
CA ARG A 925 -21.58 -42.11 -23.15
C ARG A 925 -21.93 -41.04 -22.12
N TRP A 926 -22.21 -41.44 -20.88
CA TRP A 926 -22.47 -40.53 -19.77
C TRP A 926 -21.22 -39.70 -19.43
N ASP A 927 -20.08 -40.38 -19.28
CA ASP A 927 -18.75 -39.81 -19.09
C ASP A 927 -18.43 -38.70 -20.13
N TYR A 928 -18.69 -38.97 -21.42
CA TYR A 928 -18.55 -37.96 -22.48
C TYR A 928 -19.51 -36.78 -22.33
N LYS A 929 -20.79 -37.00 -21.98
CA LYS A 929 -21.77 -35.92 -21.79
C LYS A 929 -21.40 -34.99 -20.64
N LEU A 930 -20.91 -35.52 -19.52
CA LEU A 930 -20.47 -34.72 -18.37
C LEU A 930 -19.27 -33.84 -18.73
N HIS A 931 -18.24 -34.40 -19.36
CA HIS A 931 -17.08 -33.62 -19.79
C HIS A 931 -17.42 -32.58 -20.87
N LEU A 932 -18.38 -32.87 -21.77
CA LEU A 932 -18.86 -31.88 -22.75
C LEU A 932 -19.63 -30.72 -22.08
N LEU A 933 -20.42 -31.00 -21.03
CA LEU A 933 -21.08 -29.97 -20.23
C LEU A 933 -20.06 -29.07 -19.53
N GLN A 934 -19.02 -29.63 -18.91
CA GLN A 934 -17.93 -28.86 -18.29
C GLN A 934 -17.31 -27.88 -19.28
N ASP A 935 -16.88 -28.40 -20.45
CA ASP A 935 -16.21 -27.63 -21.49
C ASP A 935 -17.12 -26.51 -22.04
N ILE A 936 -18.44 -26.73 -22.08
CA ILE A 936 -19.45 -25.72 -22.46
C ILE A 936 -19.59 -24.65 -21.36
N LEU A 937 -19.77 -25.03 -20.09
CA LEU A 937 -19.92 -24.11 -18.95
C LEU A 937 -18.72 -23.16 -18.84
N ASP A 938 -17.50 -23.70 -18.84
CA ASP A 938 -16.25 -22.94 -18.73
C ASP A 938 -16.11 -21.88 -19.83
N GLN A 939 -16.53 -22.19 -21.05
CA GLN A 939 -16.48 -21.26 -22.17
C GLN A 939 -17.67 -20.29 -22.16
N TRP A 940 -18.84 -20.71 -21.67
CA TRP A 940 -20.03 -19.88 -21.57
C TRP A 940 -19.79 -18.71 -20.62
N LEU A 941 -19.29 -18.99 -19.42
CA LEU A 941 -19.07 -17.99 -18.38
C LEU A 941 -18.00 -16.96 -18.80
N ARG A 942 -16.95 -17.41 -19.50
CA ARG A 942 -15.93 -16.53 -20.10
C ARG A 942 -16.49 -15.62 -21.19
N VAL A 943 -17.26 -16.16 -22.13
CA VAL A 943 -17.94 -15.35 -23.17
C VAL A 943 -18.90 -14.37 -22.51
N GLN A 944 -19.69 -14.81 -21.53
CA GLN A 944 -20.68 -13.99 -20.84
C GLN A 944 -20.03 -12.79 -20.14
N ALA A 945 -18.97 -13.02 -19.36
CA ALA A 945 -18.29 -11.97 -18.61
C ALA A 945 -17.70 -10.88 -19.52
N VAL A 946 -16.98 -11.28 -20.58
CA VAL A 946 -16.35 -10.31 -21.49
C VAL A 946 -17.38 -9.63 -22.41
N TRP A 947 -18.44 -10.34 -22.84
CA TRP A 947 -19.55 -9.73 -23.58
C TRP A 947 -20.31 -8.72 -22.71
N MET A 948 -20.59 -9.02 -21.44
CA MET A 948 -21.27 -8.09 -20.51
C MET A 948 -20.48 -6.79 -20.25
N TYR A 949 -19.14 -6.84 -20.33
CA TYR A 949 -18.29 -5.65 -20.26
C TYR A 949 -18.28 -4.86 -21.58
N LEU A 950 -18.13 -5.56 -22.72
CA LEU A 950 -18.02 -4.93 -24.03
C LEU A 950 -19.35 -4.44 -24.62
N GLU A 951 -20.50 -4.98 -24.18
CA GLU A 951 -21.84 -4.58 -24.62
C GLU A 951 -22.12 -3.08 -24.44
N PRO A 952 -22.08 -2.49 -23.23
CA PRO A 952 -22.36 -1.06 -23.07
C PRO A 952 -21.37 -0.16 -23.82
N ILE A 953 -20.14 -0.64 -24.04
CA ILE A 953 -19.08 0.08 -24.76
C ILE A 953 -19.36 0.10 -26.27
N PHE A 954 -19.59 -1.08 -26.88
CA PHE A 954 -19.79 -1.22 -28.32
C PHE A 954 -21.25 -1.03 -28.76
N THR A 955 -22.21 -0.91 -27.84
CA THR A 955 -23.55 -0.36 -28.11
C THR A 955 -23.48 1.16 -28.39
N SER A 956 -22.41 1.87 -27.99
CA SER A 956 -22.22 3.28 -28.39
C SER A 956 -21.91 3.42 -29.89
N PRO A 957 -22.71 4.19 -30.66
CA PRO A 957 -22.45 4.45 -32.08
C PRO A 957 -21.22 5.32 -32.32
N ASP A 958 -20.73 6.05 -31.30
CA ASP A 958 -19.59 6.97 -31.42
C ASP A 958 -18.26 6.20 -31.25
N ILE A 959 -18.26 5.13 -30.44
CA ILE A 959 -17.16 4.17 -30.36
C ILE A 959 -17.14 3.28 -31.61
N GLN A 960 -18.29 2.77 -32.08
CA GLN A 960 -18.33 1.98 -33.33
C GLN A 960 -17.77 2.75 -34.56
N GLN A 961 -17.96 4.07 -34.62
CA GLN A 961 -17.40 4.90 -35.69
C GLN A 961 -15.89 5.11 -35.58
N GLN A 962 -15.33 5.15 -34.37
CA GLN A 962 -13.89 5.26 -34.12
C GLN A 962 -13.16 3.90 -34.18
N MET A 963 -13.88 2.80 -33.95
CA MET A 963 -13.38 1.41 -33.93
C MET A 963 -14.23 0.48 -34.83
N PRO A 964 -14.23 0.68 -36.17
CA PRO A 964 -15.17 0.01 -37.06
C PRO A 964 -14.83 -1.45 -37.37
N GLU A 965 -13.62 -1.94 -37.07
CA GLU A 965 -13.27 -3.36 -37.24
C GLU A 965 -13.68 -4.17 -36.01
N GLU A 966 -13.38 -3.66 -34.82
CA GLU A 966 -13.77 -4.23 -33.53
C GLU A 966 -15.30 -4.20 -33.37
N GLY A 967 -15.97 -3.11 -33.73
CA GLY A 967 -17.44 -3.03 -33.71
C GLY A 967 -18.12 -4.05 -34.64
N ARG A 968 -17.49 -4.42 -35.77
CA ARG A 968 -17.97 -5.50 -36.64
C ARG A 968 -17.74 -6.88 -36.03
N LYS A 969 -16.57 -7.12 -35.41
CA LYS A 969 -16.32 -8.35 -34.64
C LYS A 969 -17.34 -8.50 -33.50
N PHE A 970 -17.59 -7.42 -32.74
CA PHE A 970 -18.55 -7.41 -31.64
C PHE A 970 -19.96 -7.72 -32.14
N SER A 971 -20.42 -7.05 -33.21
CA SER A 971 -21.73 -7.31 -33.81
C SER A 971 -21.95 -8.77 -34.23
N ALA A 972 -20.88 -9.46 -34.68
CA ALA A 972 -20.95 -10.88 -35.02
C ALA A 972 -21.02 -11.80 -33.77
N VAL A 973 -20.32 -11.43 -32.69
CA VAL A 973 -20.40 -12.13 -31.40
C VAL A 973 -21.76 -11.91 -30.75
N ASP A 974 -22.21 -10.66 -30.63
CA ASP A 974 -23.50 -10.28 -30.04
C ASP A 974 -24.67 -10.98 -30.72
N LYS A 975 -24.69 -11.04 -32.06
CA LYS A 975 -25.68 -11.84 -32.77
C LYS A 975 -25.60 -13.33 -32.39
N THR A 976 -24.40 -13.90 -32.38
CA THR A 976 -24.19 -15.32 -32.04
C THR A 976 -24.66 -15.62 -30.60
N TRP A 977 -24.41 -14.70 -29.67
CA TRP A 977 -24.84 -14.73 -28.27
C TRP A 977 -26.37 -14.65 -28.13
N ARG A 978 -27.03 -13.73 -28.84
CA ARG A 978 -28.50 -13.61 -28.84
C ARG A 978 -29.17 -14.85 -29.44
N ASP A 979 -28.64 -15.38 -30.54
CA ASP A 979 -29.13 -16.63 -31.14
C ASP A 979 -28.97 -17.82 -30.17
N ILE A 980 -27.90 -17.85 -29.36
CA ILE A 980 -27.67 -18.83 -28.28
C ILE A 980 -28.69 -18.64 -27.14
N MET A 981 -28.73 -17.46 -26.53
CA MET A 981 -29.56 -17.19 -25.35
C MET A 981 -31.06 -17.35 -25.65
N LYS A 982 -31.51 -17.00 -26.85
CA LYS A 982 -32.88 -17.24 -27.31
C LYS A 982 -33.23 -18.72 -27.41
N THR A 983 -32.26 -19.57 -27.75
CA THR A 983 -32.45 -21.04 -27.81
C THR A 983 -32.57 -21.60 -26.39
N VAL A 984 -31.70 -21.18 -25.47
CA VAL A 984 -31.70 -21.65 -24.07
C VAL A 984 -32.89 -21.10 -23.27
N HIS A 985 -33.38 -19.90 -23.56
CA HIS A 985 -34.61 -19.39 -22.93
C HIS A 985 -35.87 -20.18 -23.36
N ALA A 986 -35.85 -20.85 -24.52
CA ALA A 986 -36.97 -21.67 -24.98
C ALA A 986 -37.02 -23.06 -24.33
N ASP A 987 -35.86 -23.63 -23.97
CA ASP A 987 -35.75 -24.86 -23.17
C ASP A 987 -34.47 -24.82 -22.32
N PRO A 988 -34.54 -24.37 -21.04
CA PRO A 988 -33.36 -24.17 -20.20
C PRO A 988 -32.83 -25.47 -19.55
N ARG A 989 -33.36 -26.65 -19.90
CA ARG A 989 -32.91 -27.93 -19.33
C ARG A 989 -31.48 -28.24 -19.74
N ILE A 990 -30.62 -28.53 -18.77
CA ILE A 990 -29.16 -28.52 -18.95
C ILE A 990 -28.71 -29.42 -20.12
N PHE A 991 -29.16 -30.68 -20.17
CA PHE A 991 -28.75 -31.58 -21.26
C PHE A 991 -29.35 -31.25 -22.63
N VAL A 992 -30.48 -30.52 -22.70
CA VAL A 992 -30.99 -30.01 -23.99
C VAL A 992 -30.07 -28.92 -24.52
N VAL A 993 -29.52 -28.08 -23.64
CA VAL A 993 -28.52 -27.04 -23.99
C VAL A 993 -27.18 -27.65 -24.41
N VAL A 994 -26.74 -28.73 -23.76
CA VAL A 994 -25.50 -29.47 -24.11
C VAL A 994 -25.61 -30.12 -25.49
N GLU A 995 -26.80 -30.56 -25.90
CA GLU A 995 -27.05 -31.21 -27.18
C GLU A 995 -27.30 -30.23 -28.35
N ILE A 996 -27.16 -28.92 -28.13
CA ILE A 996 -27.18 -27.91 -29.21
C ILE A 996 -25.96 -28.10 -30.13
N ASP A 997 -26.21 -28.23 -31.44
CA ASP A 997 -25.15 -28.47 -32.42
C ASP A 997 -24.05 -27.39 -32.34
N LYS A 998 -22.81 -27.86 -32.18
CA LYS A 998 -21.58 -27.04 -32.13
C LYS A 998 -21.58 -25.94 -31.07
N MET A 999 -22.37 -26.09 -30.00
CA MET A 999 -22.46 -25.14 -28.88
C MET A 999 -21.07 -24.68 -28.38
N LEU A 1000 -20.19 -25.65 -28.11
CA LEU A 1000 -18.81 -25.44 -27.69
C LEU A 1000 -17.93 -24.71 -28.72
N GLU A 1001 -18.02 -25.07 -30.01
CA GLU A 1001 -17.26 -24.42 -31.09
C GLU A 1001 -17.70 -22.95 -31.25
N ARG A 1002 -19.00 -22.68 -31.13
CA ARG A 1002 -19.59 -21.33 -31.21
C ARG A 1002 -19.11 -20.45 -30.06
N LEU A 1003 -19.05 -20.97 -28.84
CA LEU A 1003 -18.52 -20.25 -27.68
C LEU A 1003 -17.02 -19.98 -27.82
N LYS A 1004 -16.20 -21.01 -28.09
CA LYS A 1004 -14.73 -20.85 -28.26
C LYS A 1004 -14.38 -19.84 -29.36
N LYS A 1005 -15.11 -19.85 -30.49
CA LYS A 1005 -14.95 -18.86 -31.57
C LYS A 1005 -15.41 -17.45 -31.15
N SER A 1006 -16.47 -17.34 -30.35
CA SER A 1006 -16.96 -16.05 -29.85
C SER A 1006 -15.97 -15.43 -28.86
N TYR A 1007 -15.41 -16.25 -27.97
CA TYR A 1007 -14.40 -15.82 -26.99
C TYR A 1007 -13.14 -15.26 -27.65
N GLY A 1008 -12.55 -15.97 -28.63
CA GLY A 1008 -11.38 -15.47 -29.34
C GLY A 1008 -11.63 -14.17 -30.12
N LEU A 1009 -12.86 -13.91 -30.57
CA LEU A 1009 -13.23 -12.60 -31.13
C LEU A 1009 -13.35 -11.50 -30.07
N LEU A 1010 -13.79 -11.83 -28.84
CA LEU A 1010 -13.85 -10.90 -27.71
C LEU A 1010 -12.45 -10.52 -27.20
N GLU A 1011 -11.50 -11.46 -27.15
CA GLU A 1011 -10.09 -11.17 -26.83
C GLU A 1011 -9.46 -10.20 -27.84
N ASP A 1012 -9.70 -10.43 -29.14
CA ASP A 1012 -9.32 -9.54 -30.24
C ASP A 1012 -9.86 -8.11 -30.07
N ILE A 1013 -11.14 -7.98 -29.68
CA ILE A 1013 -11.81 -6.69 -29.44
C ILE A 1013 -11.25 -5.99 -28.21
N GLN A 1014 -11.07 -6.71 -27.10
CA GLN A 1014 -10.55 -6.16 -25.85
C GLN A 1014 -9.11 -5.66 -26.01
N LYS A 1015 -8.29 -6.34 -26.82
CA LYS A 1015 -6.96 -5.86 -27.19
C LYS A 1015 -7.03 -4.55 -27.99
N GLY A 1016 -7.83 -4.51 -29.06
CA GLY A 1016 -7.99 -3.30 -29.89
C GLY A 1016 -8.50 -2.10 -29.08
N LEU A 1017 -9.41 -2.33 -28.13
CA LEU A 1017 -9.94 -1.29 -27.25
C LEU A 1017 -8.85 -0.66 -26.38
N ASN A 1018 -7.96 -1.46 -25.79
CA ASN A 1018 -6.84 -0.95 -25.01
C ASN A 1018 -5.84 -0.16 -25.87
N GLU A 1019 -5.52 -0.62 -27.09
CA GLU A 1019 -4.64 0.11 -28.02
C GLU A 1019 -5.24 1.47 -28.45
N TYR A 1020 -6.57 1.54 -28.59
CA TYR A 1020 -7.31 2.79 -28.83
C TYR A 1020 -7.27 3.76 -27.63
N LEU A 1021 -7.44 3.26 -26.40
CA LEU A 1021 -7.39 4.09 -25.19
C LEU A 1021 -5.98 4.67 -24.93
N GLU A 1022 -4.92 3.88 -25.10
CA GLU A 1022 -3.54 4.38 -25.01
C GLU A 1022 -3.24 5.44 -26.06
N LYS A 1023 -3.74 5.27 -27.29
CA LYS A 1023 -3.63 6.29 -28.34
C LYS A 1023 -4.31 7.60 -27.94
N LYS A 1024 -5.46 7.56 -27.25
CA LYS A 1024 -6.14 8.76 -26.71
C LYS A 1024 -5.33 9.41 -25.58
N ARG A 1025 -4.75 8.63 -24.67
CA ARG A 1025 -3.85 9.13 -23.59
C ARG A 1025 -2.63 9.86 -24.15
N LEU A 1026 -2.04 9.37 -25.23
CA LEU A 1026 -0.91 10.02 -25.91
C LEU A 1026 -1.27 11.36 -26.58
N PHE A 1027 -2.53 11.57 -27.00
CA PHE A 1027 -2.98 12.86 -27.54
C PHE A 1027 -3.23 13.90 -26.46
N PHE A 1028 -3.74 13.51 -25.28
CA PHE A 1028 -3.99 14.41 -24.16
C PHE A 1028 -3.47 13.79 -22.85
N PRO A 1029 -2.20 14.06 -22.46
CA PRO A 1029 -1.54 13.37 -21.35
C PRO A 1029 -2.23 13.47 -19.98
N ARG A 1030 -3.17 14.41 -19.77
CA ARG A 1030 -3.98 14.49 -18.55
C ARG A 1030 -4.95 13.30 -18.41
N PHE A 1031 -5.19 12.51 -19.47
CA PHE A 1031 -5.92 11.23 -19.40
C PHE A 1031 -5.11 10.07 -18.78
N PHE A 1032 -3.81 10.22 -18.50
CA PHE A 1032 -3.07 9.26 -17.66
C PHE A 1032 -3.52 9.30 -16.19
N PHE A 1033 -4.28 10.32 -15.76
CA PHE A 1033 -4.89 10.41 -14.42
C PHE A 1033 -6.31 9.78 -14.33
N LEU A 1034 -6.80 9.15 -15.40
CA LEU A 1034 -8.11 8.50 -15.46
C LEU A 1034 -7.98 6.99 -15.66
N SER A 1035 -8.87 6.21 -15.05
CA SER A 1035 -8.98 4.77 -15.29
C SER A 1035 -9.43 4.47 -16.73
N ASN A 1036 -9.33 3.22 -17.17
CA ASN A 1036 -9.86 2.83 -18.49
C ASN A 1036 -11.37 3.06 -18.57
N ASP A 1037 -12.13 2.74 -17.53
CA ASP A 1037 -13.59 2.87 -17.51
C ASP A 1037 -14.03 4.34 -17.42
N GLU A 1038 -13.29 5.19 -16.68
CA GLU A 1038 -13.54 6.64 -16.64
C GLU A 1038 -13.24 7.31 -17.99
N LEU A 1039 -12.18 6.87 -18.68
CA LEU A 1039 -11.87 7.33 -20.03
C LEU A 1039 -12.89 6.80 -21.07
N LEU A 1040 -13.45 5.61 -20.87
CA LEU A 1040 -14.54 5.06 -21.69
C LEU A 1040 -15.87 5.78 -21.45
N GLU A 1041 -16.21 6.16 -20.22
CA GLU A 1041 -17.38 7.00 -19.93
C GLU A 1041 -17.31 8.31 -20.72
N ILE A 1042 -16.17 9.00 -20.69
CA ILE A 1042 -15.90 10.23 -21.48
C ILE A 1042 -16.00 10.00 -23.00
N LEU A 1043 -15.54 8.85 -23.49
CA LEU A 1043 -15.47 8.55 -24.93
C LEU A 1043 -16.72 7.85 -25.48
N SER A 1044 -17.66 7.43 -24.63
CA SER A 1044 -18.85 6.66 -25.02
C SER A 1044 -20.05 7.54 -25.42
N GLU A 1045 -20.19 8.74 -24.84
CA GLU A 1045 -21.28 9.68 -25.13
C GLU A 1045 -20.73 11.03 -25.60
N THR A 1046 -20.02 11.03 -26.74
CA THR A 1046 -19.28 12.20 -27.25
C THR A 1046 -20.15 13.41 -27.66
N LYS A 1047 -21.47 13.26 -27.59
CA LYS A 1047 -22.49 14.26 -27.91
C LYS A 1047 -22.85 15.15 -26.72
N ASP A 1048 -22.64 14.68 -25.49
CA ASP A 1048 -22.87 15.45 -24.27
C ASP A 1048 -21.51 15.80 -23.62
N PRO A 1049 -20.98 17.01 -23.85
CA PRO A 1049 -19.71 17.43 -23.27
C PRO A 1049 -19.80 17.62 -21.75
N THR A 1050 -20.99 17.61 -21.13
CA THR A 1050 -21.13 17.66 -19.67
C THR A 1050 -20.68 16.36 -18.99
N ARG A 1051 -20.57 15.25 -19.73
CA ARG A 1051 -20.05 13.97 -19.20
C ARG A 1051 -18.61 14.03 -18.68
N VAL A 1052 -17.80 15.01 -19.09
CA VAL A 1052 -16.45 15.19 -18.52
C VAL A 1052 -16.45 15.82 -17.13
N GLN A 1053 -17.55 16.45 -16.70
CA GLN A 1053 -17.61 17.26 -15.47
C GLN A 1053 -17.14 16.52 -14.19
N PRO A 1054 -17.50 15.24 -13.93
CA PRO A 1054 -17.01 14.53 -12.75
C PRO A 1054 -15.48 14.30 -12.77
N HIS A 1055 -14.93 14.16 -13.98
CA HIS A 1055 -13.54 13.77 -14.23
C HIS A 1055 -12.59 14.98 -14.35
N LEU A 1056 -13.11 16.17 -14.65
CA LEU A 1056 -12.31 17.39 -14.81
C LEU A 1056 -11.38 17.67 -13.64
N LYS A 1057 -11.83 17.45 -12.40
CA LYS A 1057 -11.02 17.69 -11.19
C LYS A 1057 -9.76 16.82 -11.13
N LYS A 1058 -9.76 15.64 -11.77
CA LYS A 1058 -8.55 14.79 -11.90
C LYS A 1058 -7.61 15.29 -13.00
N CYS A 1059 -8.15 15.83 -14.08
CA CYS A 1059 -7.35 16.39 -15.18
C CYS A 1059 -6.82 17.80 -14.88
N PHE A 1060 -7.53 18.59 -14.07
CA PHE A 1060 -7.27 20.01 -13.79
C PHE A 1060 -7.54 20.35 -12.32
N GLU A 1061 -6.47 20.45 -11.52
CA GLU A 1061 -6.50 20.75 -10.08
C GLU A 1061 -7.36 21.98 -9.70
N GLY A 1062 -7.35 23.03 -10.54
CA GLY A 1062 -8.10 24.26 -10.33
C GLY A 1062 -9.51 24.33 -10.93
N ILE A 1063 -9.95 23.33 -11.72
CA ILE A 1063 -11.27 23.33 -12.36
C ILE A 1063 -12.11 22.19 -11.75
N HIS A 1064 -13.13 22.56 -10.98
CA HIS A 1064 -14.11 21.60 -10.49
C HIS A 1064 -15.20 21.34 -11.53
N ARG A 1065 -15.68 22.39 -12.20
CA ARG A 1065 -16.71 22.29 -13.25
C ARG A 1065 -16.61 23.43 -14.27
N LEU A 1066 -17.16 23.21 -15.46
CA LEU A 1066 -17.34 24.20 -16.51
C LEU A 1066 -18.77 24.70 -16.57
N LYS A 1067 -18.95 25.90 -17.12
CA LYS A 1067 -20.23 26.53 -17.38
C LYS A 1067 -20.51 26.47 -18.89
N PHE A 1068 -21.54 25.72 -19.25
CA PHE A 1068 -22.01 25.58 -20.63
C PHE A 1068 -23.21 26.51 -20.89
N ASP A 1069 -23.49 26.80 -22.17
CA ASP A 1069 -24.71 27.46 -22.64
C ASP A 1069 -25.69 26.47 -23.31
N GLU A 1070 -26.74 27.01 -23.95
CA GLU A 1070 -27.78 26.23 -24.62
C GLU A 1070 -27.28 25.51 -25.89
N ASP A 1071 -26.19 25.99 -26.50
CA ASP A 1071 -25.50 25.38 -27.66
C ASP A 1071 -24.33 24.45 -27.23
N LEU A 1072 -24.16 24.24 -25.92
CA LEU A 1072 -23.11 23.43 -25.29
C LEU A 1072 -21.67 23.95 -25.54
N GLU A 1073 -21.49 25.26 -25.71
CA GLU A 1073 -20.17 25.91 -25.69
C GLU A 1073 -19.70 26.22 -24.27
N VAL A 1074 -18.38 26.19 -24.02
CA VAL A 1074 -17.82 26.54 -22.70
C VAL A 1074 -17.67 28.05 -22.56
N LEU A 1075 -18.36 28.65 -21.58
CA LEU A 1075 -18.33 30.07 -21.27
C LEU A 1075 -17.38 30.45 -20.12
N ALA A 1076 -17.28 29.59 -19.10
CA ALA A 1076 -16.52 29.86 -17.87
C ALA A 1076 -16.03 28.57 -17.21
N MET A 1077 -15.00 28.70 -16.37
CA MET A 1077 -14.51 27.66 -15.47
C MET A 1077 -14.84 28.03 -14.02
N ILE A 1078 -15.13 27.03 -13.20
CA ILE A 1078 -15.55 27.20 -11.80
C ILE A 1078 -14.70 26.29 -10.89
N SER A 1079 -14.14 26.86 -9.82
CA SER A 1079 -13.29 26.15 -8.85
C SER A 1079 -14.09 25.31 -7.83
N THR A 1080 -13.39 24.61 -6.92
CA THR A 1080 -14.04 23.90 -5.79
C THR A 1080 -14.72 24.84 -4.78
N GLU A 1081 -14.30 26.11 -4.74
CA GLU A 1081 -14.83 27.14 -3.84
C GLU A 1081 -15.91 28.02 -4.51
N ASP A 1082 -16.47 27.53 -5.61
CA ASP A 1082 -17.48 28.20 -6.46
C ASP A 1082 -17.01 29.55 -7.06
N GLU A 1083 -15.70 29.76 -7.23
CA GLU A 1083 -15.16 30.91 -7.96
C GLU A 1083 -15.31 30.74 -9.47
N GLU A 1084 -16.16 31.56 -10.10
CA GLU A 1084 -16.38 31.57 -11.57
C GLU A 1084 -15.40 32.54 -12.26
N VAL A 1085 -14.57 32.02 -13.15
CA VAL A 1085 -13.71 32.81 -14.06
C VAL A 1085 -14.17 32.61 -15.49
N LYS A 1086 -14.58 33.70 -16.15
CA LYS A 1086 -15.07 33.69 -17.53
C LYS A 1086 -13.93 33.49 -18.52
N LEU A 1087 -14.19 32.74 -19.59
CA LEU A 1087 -13.21 32.54 -20.65
C LEU A 1087 -13.18 33.76 -21.60
N ILE A 1088 -12.01 34.02 -22.18
CA ILE A 1088 -11.80 35.11 -23.16
C ILE A 1088 -12.43 34.83 -24.53
N GLU A 1089 -12.55 33.55 -24.86
CA GLU A 1089 -13.03 32.97 -26.12
C GLU A 1089 -13.94 31.79 -25.72
N THR A 1090 -15.10 31.60 -26.38
CA THR A 1090 -15.96 30.43 -26.11
C THR A 1090 -15.39 29.19 -26.79
N ILE A 1091 -15.63 28.01 -26.19
CA ILE A 1091 -15.08 26.75 -26.71
C ILE A 1091 -16.22 25.93 -27.32
N SER A 1092 -16.24 25.88 -28.65
CA SER A 1092 -17.23 25.16 -29.43
C SER A 1092 -16.98 23.65 -29.40
N THR A 1093 -17.64 22.94 -28.49
CA THR A 1093 -17.51 21.48 -28.33
C THR A 1093 -17.91 20.74 -29.61
N ALA A 1094 -18.91 21.25 -30.33
CA ALA A 1094 -19.36 20.75 -31.63
C ALA A 1094 -18.25 20.82 -32.71
N ALA A 1095 -17.39 21.84 -32.69
CA ALA A 1095 -16.30 21.99 -33.67
C ALA A 1095 -15.25 20.86 -33.57
N ALA A 1096 -15.10 20.25 -32.39
CA ALA A 1096 -14.24 19.09 -32.17
C ALA A 1096 -14.78 17.77 -32.75
N ARG A 1097 -16.04 17.73 -33.22
CA ARG A 1097 -16.70 16.56 -33.83
C ARG A 1097 -16.60 15.28 -32.96
N GLY A 1098 -16.92 15.41 -31.67
CA GLY A 1098 -16.88 14.32 -30.69
C GLY A 1098 -15.46 13.92 -30.21
N GLN A 1099 -14.40 14.55 -30.70
CA GLN A 1099 -13.02 14.27 -30.25
C GLN A 1099 -12.70 15.10 -29.00
N VAL A 1100 -13.14 14.62 -27.85
CA VAL A 1100 -13.02 15.27 -26.53
C VAL A 1100 -11.59 15.73 -26.23
N GLU A 1101 -10.58 14.96 -26.65
CA GLU A 1101 -9.18 15.31 -26.47
C GLU A 1101 -8.79 16.68 -27.06
N LYS A 1102 -9.47 17.15 -28.12
CA LYS A 1102 -9.13 18.40 -28.81
C LYS A 1102 -9.61 19.64 -28.05
N TRP A 1103 -10.88 19.65 -27.64
CA TRP A 1103 -11.44 20.83 -26.97
C TRP A 1103 -10.92 20.97 -25.53
N LEU A 1104 -10.43 19.88 -24.90
CA LEU A 1104 -9.71 19.95 -23.62
C LEU A 1104 -8.31 20.57 -23.74
N ILE A 1105 -7.61 20.40 -24.86
CA ILE A 1105 -6.33 21.10 -25.16
C ILE A 1105 -6.60 22.60 -25.44
N GLU A 1106 -7.70 22.89 -26.12
CA GLU A 1106 -8.17 24.26 -26.36
C GLU A 1106 -8.57 24.94 -25.03
N LEU A 1107 -9.26 24.24 -24.14
CA LEU A 1107 -9.55 24.68 -22.76
C LEU A 1107 -8.28 25.00 -21.97
N GLU A 1108 -7.27 24.13 -21.99
CA GLU A 1108 -6.00 24.42 -21.32
C GLU A 1108 -5.32 25.69 -21.86
N THR A 1109 -5.44 25.94 -23.17
CA THR A 1109 -4.90 27.12 -23.83
C THR A 1109 -5.68 28.38 -23.47
N ILE A 1110 -7.01 28.34 -23.53
CA ILE A 1110 -7.91 29.48 -23.28
C ILE A 1110 -7.99 29.82 -21.79
N MET A 1111 -7.94 28.84 -20.88
CA MET A 1111 -7.75 29.05 -19.43
C MET A 1111 -6.56 29.99 -19.17
N ARG A 1112 -5.40 29.68 -19.75
CA ARG A 1112 -4.16 30.46 -19.58
C ARG A 1112 -4.26 31.88 -20.15
N LYS A 1113 -4.92 32.05 -21.31
CA LYS A 1113 -5.24 33.39 -21.85
C LYS A 1113 -6.16 34.19 -20.92
N SER A 1114 -7.17 33.52 -20.34
CA SER A 1114 -8.24 34.16 -19.57
C SER A 1114 -7.72 34.68 -18.22
N ILE A 1115 -6.98 33.84 -17.47
CA ILE A 1115 -6.34 34.25 -16.21
C ILE A 1115 -5.41 35.45 -16.45
N ARG A 1116 -4.61 35.42 -17.52
CA ARG A 1116 -3.71 36.51 -17.92
C ARG A 1116 -4.45 37.83 -18.18
N LYS A 1117 -5.63 37.77 -18.81
CA LYS A 1117 -6.50 38.94 -19.04
C LYS A 1117 -7.09 39.48 -17.74
N GLU A 1118 -7.59 38.62 -16.85
CA GLU A 1118 -8.14 39.05 -15.56
C GLU A 1118 -7.07 39.73 -14.68
N VAL A 1119 -5.85 39.19 -14.63
CA VAL A 1119 -4.72 39.84 -13.94
C VAL A 1119 -4.41 41.22 -14.54
N MET A 1120 -4.39 41.35 -15.87
CA MET A 1120 -4.17 42.63 -16.56
C MET A 1120 -5.26 43.67 -16.22
N LEU A 1121 -6.53 43.26 -16.21
CA LEU A 1121 -7.66 44.15 -15.88
C LEU A 1121 -7.66 44.54 -14.40
N ALA A 1122 -7.35 43.60 -13.50
CA ALA A 1122 -7.22 43.85 -12.07
C ALA A 1122 -6.11 44.87 -11.75
N ILE A 1123 -4.97 44.79 -12.45
CA ILE A 1123 -3.90 45.80 -12.38
C ILE A 1123 -4.41 47.18 -12.77
N GLN A 1124 -5.09 47.29 -13.93
CA GLN A 1124 -5.61 48.57 -14.43
C GLN A 1124 -6.66 49.20 -13.48
N ALA A 1125 -7.42 48.39 -12.75
CA ALA A 1125 -8.42 48.86 -11.79
C ALA A 1125 -7.86 49.26 -10.41
N TYR A 1126 -6.73 48.68 -9.97
CA TYR A 1126 -6.15 48.90 -8.64
C TYR A 1126 -5.89 50.37 -8.28
N PRO A 1127 -5.31 51.24 -9.15
CA PRO A 1127 -5.08 52.64 -8.80
C PRO A 1127 -6.33 53.53 -8.90
N ILE A 1128 -7.44 53.02 -9.44
CA ILE A 1128 -8.68 53.77 -9.68
C ILE A 1128 -9.68 53.57 -8.53
N LYS A 1129 -9.66 52.41 -7.88
CA LYS A 1129 -10.60 52.03 -6.81
C LYS A 1129 -9.91 51.97 -5.44
N LEU A 1130 -10.68 52.20 -4.37
CA LEU A 1130 -10.20 51.97 -3.01
C LEU A 1130 -9.89 50.47 -2.81
N ARG A 1131 -8.72 50.15 -2.24
CA ARG A 1131 -8.26 48.76 -2.02
C ARG A 1131 -9.34 47.87 -1.39
N LYS A 1132 -10.02 48.36 -0.34
CA LYS A 1132 -11.10 47.64 0.35
C LYS A 1132 -12.36 47.33 -0.49
N VAL A 1133 -12.53 47.97 -1.65
CA VAL A 1133 -13.58 47.62 -2.62
C VAL A 1133 -13.01 46.69 -3.69
N TRP A 1134 -11.83 47.03 -4.22
CA TRP A 1134 -11.14 46.26 -5.27
C TRP A 1134 -10.90 44.79 -4.86
N VAL A 1135 -10.53 44.50 -3.60
CA VAL A 1135 -10.34 43.12 -3.09
C VAL A 1135 -11.62 42.26 -3.02
N LEU A 1136 -12.77 42.76 -3.46
CA LEU A 1136 -14.04 42.01 -3.53
C LEU A 1136 -14.52 41.77 -4.97
N GLU A 1137 -13.80 42.28 -5.97
CA GLU A 1137 -14.23 42.32 -7.38
C GLU A 1137 -13.49 41.34 -8.31
N TRP A 1138 -12.37 40.75 -7.88
CA TRP A 1138 -11.48 39.95 -8.72
C TRP A 1138 -11.29 38.53 -8.17
N PRO A 1139 -10.86 37.55 -8.98
CA PRO A 1139 -10.56 36.20 -8.51
C PRO A 1139 -9.46 36.17 -7.43
N GLY A 1140 -9.54 35.24 -6.49
CA GLY A 1140 -8.70 35.22 -5.29
C GLY A 1140 -7.21 35.22 -5.59
N GLN A 1141 -6.75 34.33 -6.48
CA GLN A 1141 -5.33 34.29 -6.88
C GLN A 1141 -4.88 35.58 -7.59
N THR A 1142 -5.79 36.24 -8.33
CA THR A 1142 -5.52 37.54 -8.96
C THR A 1142 -5.35 38.64 -7.91
N ILE A 1143 -6.18 38.65 -6.86
CA ILE A 1143 -6.04 39.58 -5.73
C ILE A 1143 -4.67 39.43 -5.06
N LEU A 1144 -4.24 38.20 -4.75
CA LEU A 1144 -2.96 37.94 -4.09
C LEU A 1144 -1.77 38.35 -4.98
N CYS A 1145 -1.77 38.01 -6.27
CA CYS A 1145 -0.69 38.34 -7.19
C CYS A 1145 -0.59 39.86 -7.47
N VAL A 1146 -1.71 40.55 -7.72
CA VAL A 1146 -1.71 41.98 -8.00
C VAL A 1146 -1.49 42.81 -6.72
N GLY A 1147 -1.96 42.33 -5.57
CA GLY A 1147 -1.62 42.90 -4.26
C GLY A 1147 -0.11 42.86 -4.00
N LYS A 1148 0.56 41.73 -4.27
CA LYS A 1148 2.04 41.64 -4.18
C LYS A 1148 2.77 42.47 -5.22
N MET A 1149 2.21 42.64 -6.42
CA MET A 1149 2.77 43.53 -7.44
C MET A 1149 2.72 45.01 -7.00
N TYR A 1150 1.59 45.49 -6.47
CA TYR A 1150 1.50 46.85 -5.97
C TYR A 1150 2.29 47.08 -4.69
N TRP A 1151 2.37 46.09 -3.78
CA TRP A 1151 3.28 46.16 -2.63
C TRP A 1151 4.76 46.26 -3.07
N THR A 1152 5.17 45.48 -4.07
CA THR A 1152 6.51 45.59 -4.70
C THR A 1152 6.76 47.00 -5.22
N LEU A 1153 5.85 47.51 -6.05
CA LEU A 1153 5.96 48.84 -6.67
C LEU A 1153 5.99 49.97 -5.63
N ARG A 1154 5.13 49.96 -4.62
CA ARG A 1154 5.05 51.03 -3.61
C ARG A 1154 6.25 51.07 -2.67
N ILE A 1155 6.91 49.94 -2.40
CA ILE A 1155 8.18 49.94 -1.66
C ILE A 1155 9.27 50.61 -2.49
N GLU A 1156 9.42 50.23 -3.77
CA GLU A 1156 10.44 50.82 -4.64
C GLU A 1156 10.18 52.31 -4.92
N GLU A 1157 8.93 52.74 -5.06
CA GLU A 1157 8.56 54.17 -5.10
C GLU A 1157 8.87 54.90 -3.78
N SER A 1158 8.63 54.27 -2.62
CA SER A 1158 8.87 54.90 -1.30
C SER A 1158 10.35 55.08 -1.01
N MET A 1159 11.21 54.18 -1.50
CA MET A 1159 12.67 54.32 -1.41
C MET A 1159 13.20 55.60 -2.08
N LEU A 1160 12.50 56.13 -3.09
CA LEU A 1160 12.87 57.38 -3.77
C LEU A 1160 12.67 58.64 -2.89
N PHE A 1161 12.03 58.51 -1.74
CA PHE A 1161 11.78 59.58 -0.76
C PHE A 1161 12.47 59.30 0.59
N ASP A 1162 13.57 58.55 0.56
CA ASP A 1162 14.38 58.12 1.72
C ASP A 1162 13.55 57.41 2.81
N VAL A 1163 14.12 57.32 4.02
CA VAL A 1163 13.58 56.59 5.18
C VAL A 1163 12.18 57.08 5.60
N GLU A 1164 11.87 58.38 5.40
CA GLU A 1164 10.54 58.94 5.72
C GLU A 1164 9.48 58.50 4.70
N GLY A 1165 9.86 58.24 3.44
CA GLY A 1165 8.99 57.63 2.43
C GLY A 1165 8.54 56.22 2.83
N LEU A 1166 9.49 55.38 3.29
CA LEU A 1166 9.21 54.03 3.79
C LEU A 1166 8.30 54.06 5.03
N LYS A 1167 8.57 54.96 5.97
CA LYS A 1167 7.76 55.16 7.18
C LYS A 1167 6.31 55.50 6.85
N LYS A 1168 6.10 56.46 5.94
CA LYS A 1168 4.77 56.86 5.48
C LYS A 1168 4.02 55.71 4.82
N TYR A 1169 4.70 54.86 4.04
CA TYR A 1169 4.10 53.67 3.46
C TYR A 1169 3.86 52.55 4.49
N LEU A 1170 4.65 52.45 5.56
CA LEU A 1170 4.40 51.54 6.68
C LEU A 1170 3.13 51.93 7.45
N GLU A 1171 2.91 53.22 7.70
CA GLU A 1171 1.67 53.77 8.27
C GLU A 1171 0.46 53.50 7.35
N GLN A 1172 0.63 53.65 6.03
CA GLN A 1172 -0.39 53.29 5.04
C GLN A 1172 -0.70 51.78 5.04
N CYS A 1173 0.31 50.90 5.01
CA CYS A 1173 0.14 49.44 5.08
C CYS A 1173 -0.59 49.03 6.36
N GLN A 1174 -0.26 49.63 7.51
CA GLN A 1174 -0.95 49.35 8.77
C GLN A 1174 -2.42 49.84 8.77
N THR A 1175 -2.72 50.91 8.02
CA THR A 1175 -4.10 51.41 7.83
C THR A 1175 -4.90 50.51 6.89
N GLU A 1176 -4.32 50.12 5.74
CA GLU A 1176 -4.95 49.21 4.77
C GLU A 1176 -5.20 47.82 5.37
N LEU A 1177 -4.24 47.28 6.12
CA LEU A 1177 -4.40 46.02 6.85
C LEU A 1177 -5.57 46.08 7.86
N ASN A 1178 -5.73 47.20 8.58
CA ASN A 1178 -6.86 47.38 9.50
C ASN A 1178 -8.21 47.46 8.76
N ASP A 1179 -8.25 48.10 7.58
CA ASP A 1179 -9.42 48.12 6.69
C ASP A 1179 -9.81 46.70 6.21
N ILE A 1180 -8.83 45.86 5.85
CA ILE A 1180 -9.07 44.45 5.47
C ILE A 1180 -9.53 43.60 6.67
N ILE A 1181 -8.91 43.76 7.85
CA ILE A 1181 -9.34 43.07 9.08
C ILE A 1181 -10.77 43.49 9.47
N SER A 1182 -11.15 44.75 9.22
CA SER A 1182 -12.53 45.22 9.41
C SER A 1182 -13.52 44.52 8.48
N LEU A 1183 -13.16 44.33 7.20
CA LEU A 1183 -13.97 43.56 6.25
C LEU A 1183 -14.15 42.09 6.65
N ILE A 1184 -13.08 41.41 7.08
CA ILE A 1184 -13.13 39.98 7.48
C ILE A 1184 -14.07 39.76 8.66
N ARG A 1185 -14.10 40.72 9.62
CA ARG A 1185 -15.04 40.74 10.75
C ARG A 1185 -16.49 41.06 10.36
N GLY A 1186 -16.73 41.45 9.10
CA GLY A 1186 -18.04 41.72 8.54
C GLY A 1186 -18.73 40.50 7.92
N LYS A 1187 -19.79 40.76 7.15
CA LYS A 1187 -20.47 39.74 6.34
C LYS A 1187 -19.81 39.64 4.97
N LEU A 1188 -19.26 38.47 4.66
CA LEU A 1188 -18.60 38.12 3.39
C LEU A 1188 -19.10 36.76 2.90
N SER A 1189 -18.91 36.48 1.61
CA SER A 1189 -19.01 35.11 1.06
C SER A 1189 -17.88 34.22 1.60
N LYS A 1190 -18.05 32.89 1.51
CA LYS A 1190 -17.02 31.91 1.89
C LYS A 1190 -15.71 32.17 1.12
N GLN A 1191 -15.81 32.30 -0.20
CA GLN A 1191 -14.65 32.51 -1.09
C GLN A 1191 -13.90 33.81 -0.81
N ASN A 1192 -14.62 34.93 -0.65
CA ASN A 1192 -13.97 36.21 -0.34
C ASN A 1192 -13.34 36.19 1.06
N ARG A 1193 -13.91 35.45 2.03
CA ARG A 1193 -13.28 35.28 3.35
C ARG A 1193 -11.95 34.52 3.24
N ILE A 1194 -11.92 33.35 2.60
CA ILE A 1194 -10.69 32.54 2.41
C ILE A 1194 -9.62 33.36 1.68
N THR A 1195 -10.02 34.09 0.63
CA THR A 1195 -9.13 34.99 -0.13
C THR A 1195 -8.55 36.10 0.76
N LEU A 1196 -9.38 36.75 1.59
CA LEU A 1196 -8.93 37.85 2.45
C LEU A 1196 -8.11 37.37 3.66
N GLU A 1197 -8.34 36.16 4.17
CA GLU A 1197 -7.51 35.53 5.20
C GLU A 1197 -6.10 35.24 4.65
N ALA A 1198 -5.99 34.69 3.43
CA ALA A 1198 -4.71 34.54 2.74
C ALA A 1198 -4.05 35.90 2.45
N LEU A 1199 -4.81 36.91 2.04
CA LEU A 1199 -4.32 38.27 1.81
C LEU A 1199 -3.77 38.89 3.10
N VAL A 1200 -4.45 38.73 4.25
CA VAL A 1200 -3.98 39.25 5.55
C VAL A 1200 -2.66 38.61 5.95
N THR A 1201 -2.48 37.29 5.80
CA THR A 1201 -1.20 36.63 6.07
C THR A 1201 -0.08 37.20 5.18
N LEU A 1202 -0.38 37.45 3.89
CA LEU A 1202 0.56 38.08 2.97
C LEU A 1202 0.84 39.56 3.28
N ASP A 1203 -0.14 40.32 3.75
CA ASP A 1203 -0.02 41.74 4.10
C ASP A 1203 0.69 41.95 5.44
N VAL A 1204 0.44 41.11 6.44
CA VAL A 1204 1.20 41.10 7.71
C VAL A 1204 2.68 40.87 7.42
N HIS A 1205 3.02 39.79 6.70
CA HIS A 1205 4.40 39.53 6.29
C HIS A 1205 4.98 40.69 5.46
N GLY A 1206 4.20 41.28 4.54
CA GLY A 1206 4.64 42.43 3.74
C GLY A 1206 4.90 43.70 4.56
N LYS A 1207 4.12 43.93 5.62
CA LYS A 1207 4.29 45.03 6.56
C LYS A 1207 5.49 44.82 7.48
N ASP A 1208 5.70 43.59 7.95
CA ASP A 1208 6.80 43.27 8.86
C ASP A 1208 8.17 43.32 8.14
N VAL A 1209 8.21 42.91 6.86
CA VAL A 1209 9.34 43.16 5.94
C VAL A 1209 9.59 44.66 5.78
N LEU A 1210 8.56 45.47 5.50
CA LEU A 1210 8.69 46.92 5.39
C LEU A 1210 9.16 47.58 6.69
N ALA A 1211 8.79 47.02 7.86
CA ALA A 1211 9.27 47.48 9.16
C ALA A 1211 10.76 47.17 9.38
N SER A 1212 11.27 46.01 8.91
CA SER A 1212 12.72 45.72 8.87
C SER A 1212 13.44 46.70 7.95
N LEU A 1213 12.98 46.88 6.71
CA LEU A 1213 13.58 47.80 5.73
C LEU A 1213 13.65 49.25 6.25
N TYR A 1214 12.60 49.73 6.93
CA TYR A 1214 12.59 51.03 7.61
C TYR A 1214 13.60 51.09 8.78
N LYS A 1215 13.62 50.07 9.64
CA LYS A 1215 14.53 49.99 10.80
C LYS A 1215 16.00 49.92 10.39
N GLU A 1216 16.30 49.23 9.29
CA GLU A 1216 17.63 49.06 8.69
C GLU A 1216 17.98 50.18 7.68
N GLN A 1217 17.09 51.16 7.49
CA GLN A 1217 17.28 52.36 6.65
C GLN A 1217 17.59 52.06 5.17
N VAL A 1218 16.95 51.02 4.62
CA VAL A 1218 17.20 50.50 3.27
C VAL A 1218 16.53 51.36 2.19
N VAL A 1219 17.24 52.37 1.69
CA VAL A 1219 16.74 53.36 0.71
C VAL A 1219 17.08 53.05 -0.76
N LYS A 1220 17.48 51.82 -1.10
CA LYS A 1220 17.81 51.42 -2.48
C LYS A 1220 17.12 50.12 -2.89
N ASN A 1221 16.49 50.12 -4.07
CA ASN A 1221 15.89 48.90 -4.63
C ASN A 1221 16.92 47.87 -5.13
N THR A 1222 18.22 48.22 -5.14
CA THR A 1222 19.33 47.29 -5.38
C THR A 1222 19.91 46.69 -4.10
N ASP A 1223 19.35 46.97 -2.92
CA ASP A 1223 19.84 46.45 -1.65
C ASP A 1223 19.45 44.97 -1.45
N PHE A 1224 20.38 44.14 -0.99
CA PHE A 1224 20.15 42.72 -0.74
C PHE A 1224 18.96 42.46 0.20
N ARG A 1225 18.73 43.33 1.19
CA ARG A 1225 17.59 43.24 2.13
C ARG A 1225 16.24 43.43 1.45
N TRP A 1226 16.17 44.19 0.35
CA TRP A 1226 14.96 44.23 -0.48
C TRP A 1226 14.92 43.05 -1.45
N LEU A 1227 16.05 42.78 -2.10
CA LEU A 1227 16.15 41.79 -3.17
C LEU A 1227 15.84 40.36 -2.71
N CYS A 1228 15.98 40.03 -1.41
CA CYS A 1228 15.71 38.70 -0.85
C CYS A 1228 14.22 38.34 -0.73
N HIS A 1229 13.32 39.31 -0.86
CA HIS A 1229 11.88 39.07 -0.91
C HIS A 1229 11.41 38.82 -2.35
N LEU A 1230 10.37 37.98 -2.49
CA LEU A 1230 9.74 37.69 -3.78
C LEU A 1230 9.02 38.93 -4.29
N ARG A 1231 9.47 39.43 -5.44
CA ARG A 1231 8.98 40.68 -6.05
C ARG A 1231 8.20 40.36 -7.32
N TYR A 1232 7.18 41.16 -7.57
CA TYR A 1232 6.16 40.91 -8.59
C TYR A 1232 6.13 42.09 -9.55
N TYR A 1233 6.47 41.87 -10.83
CA TYR A 1233 6.52 42.91 -11.85
C TYR A 1233 5.67 42.51 -13.07
N TRP A 1234 4.78 43.38 -13.54
CA TRP A 1234 4.07 43.19 -14.81
C TRP A 1234 4.92 43.72 -15.96
N LEU A 1235 5.43 42.83 -16.82
CA LEU A 1235 6.32 43.18 -17.93
C LEU A 1235 5.59 43.11 -19.27
N VAL A 1236 5.47 44.27 -19.93
CA VAL A 1236 5.00 44.40 -21.31
C VAL A 1236 6.15 44.02 -22.24
N ARG A 1237 6.14 42.80 -22.82
CA ARG A 1237 7.07 42.48 -23.93
C ARG A 1237 6.50 43.06 -25.22
N LEU A 1238 7.23 43.99 -25.82
CA LEU A 1238 7.07 44.37 -27.22
C LEU A 1238 7.61 43.24 -28.10
N PRO A 1239 6.79 42.58 -28.93
CA PRO A 1239 7.22 41.48 -29.78
C PRO A 1239 7.56 41.97 -31.20
N ILE A 1240 8.30 41.12 -31.93
CA ILE A 1240 8.67 41.34 -33.34
C ILE A 1240 7.49 40.99 -34.28
N SER A 1241 6.47 40.29 -33.77
CA SER A 1241 5.17 40.04 -34.43
C SER A 1241 4.03 40.85 -33.78
N SER A 1242 2.90 40.95 -34.47
CA SER A 1242 1.84 41.95 -34.21
C SER A 1242 0.94 41.73 -32.97
N THR A 1243 1.35 40.91 -32.00
CA THR A 1243 0.55 40.55 -30.81
C THR A 1243 1.33 40.79 -29.52
N LYS A 1244 1.12 41.94 -28.87
CA LYS A 1244 1.80 42.32 -27.61
C LYS A 1244 1.65 41.26 -26.51
N GLU A 1245 2.75 40.99 -25.81
CA GLU A 1245 2.85 39.91 -24.83
C GLU A 1245 3.15 40.46 -23.43
N GLU A 1246 2.11 40.82 -22.68
CA GLU A 1246 2.28 41.27 -21.29
C GLU A 1246 2.27 40.07 -20.33
N ASN A 1247 3.23 39.98 -19.41
CA ASN A 1247 3.38 38.82 -18.51
C ASN A 1247 3.82 39.25 -17.11
N LEU A 1248 3.22 38.64 -16.07
CA LEU A 1248 3.68 38.76 -14.69
C LEU A 1248 5.01 37.99 -14.51
N LYS A 1249 6.11 38.70 -14.23
CA LYS A 1249 7.39 38.12 -13.82
C LYS A 1249 7.48 38.18 -12.30
N ILE A 1250 7.60 37.01 -11.67
CA ILE A 1250 8.00 36.89 -10.26
C ILE A 1250 9.53 36.74 -10.23
N THR A 1251 10.19 37.43 -9.31
CA THR A 1251 11.67 37.50 -9.19
C THR A 1251 12.17 37.35 -7.77
#